data_AF-A0A0J7L8K2-F1
#
_entry.id   AF-A0A0J7L8K2-F1
#
_cell.length_a   1.000
_cell.length_b   1.000
_cell.length_c   1.000
_cell.angle_alpha   90.00
_cell.angle_beta   90.00
_cell.angle_gamma   90.00
#
_symmetry.space_group_name_H-M   'P 1'
#
loop_
_entity.id
_entity.type
_entity.pdbx_description
1 polymer ?
#
loop_
_entity_poly.entity_id
_entity_poly.type
_entity_poly.pdbx_seq_one_letter_code
_entity_poly.pdbx_strand_id
1 'polypeptide(L)'
;MRNKYFIFLFLFFLQTAFAQQYKMPVAYANSLQPPQPGFEAGMCNDNNTNTLYHSRYNLSTAMPDQLNFNFSNRVKSVNKLIYKPRPSGPNGIWTSVKVSYSTQSDPTIFTAATGVISWAADNTAKTIDLPTAIIHPAVIRVDILEAKNNFSSCAEMEFYSSEPMDPVQTECSLATNEFSAYTDIAVLPQVSGSSASSFQSGENIEMSFDGDVNTLYHCSWDATAATFPISLIYKFDGQTAMNYLKYIPRQDGGPNGLFGNIKISYNTVSNPVYVDISTQNFGQTGTIKTVVFPSTIIPLNIKIEVLDGKNNFASCAEMEFFQTNPNSFNSSQYANIFNDSIFSTLKPSVTQQDIDAIASPFIKGLAQCLFNNTYNKKYRVQTFTAYKTIESINSQYKIANYNGFENPTGIAFQNNTTAIVFAKDITNTSNVYLKIRDFATEGSSPEKSYELKNGLNILTITNAGLGYISYYTDDANAAPISVNITAGIVNGKYKKDTTSAEWVEMLTNDVYPKIDVEGYYTKLLIDKSAISNFHFTTAQPLIDKYDAIAKSEREMMGFFKFNKNFKNRQLVYTESSGGWYAGGMGAHLDLTWGLSNSASATGLDIWGVAHELGHINQVRPGLRWIGTTEITNNLYSLWAYYNLYSPTGANRFTRLEGEIADKTVFPKVTGNRFGEIIIQTQINGKNIMDQFRTDYVNPADANFRSLVPFWQLELYYQLAGASKGASTLAFDSDMSDEDTQSPSGPVTGVDYAHWLAVVAEKVRNTDESQLTQGQLVMNFVKNTCDAVQEDLIDFFTNTGFLKPINATISDYSNGQLTITQSMIDDVKAYVLMKGYTKPISPVINYISANSVNAYKNLLPVSGITGIGAQIVNNTQGQFLLVNNSQWSNAVAFETYNASDQLISVSITGTGDTTLANTYVDFPSGAVKVYAVGYNGQKILVFPANTLAVDDIKTNNNDLVVYPNPLKNGQKLVINIKNPKENLKAELYDMAGKLYISTKGSLYEINKELNNKIQDLRTGIYVILINDGTHQYKSKIIKE
;
A
#
# COMPACT_ATOMS: atom_id res chain seq x y z
N MET A 1 46.39 -73.26 -19.30
CA MET A 1 45.57 -73.87 -20.38
C MET A 1 44.44 -72.90 -20.67
N ARG A 2 44.61 -72.07 -21.70
CA ARG A 2 44.00 -72.21 -23.03
C ARG A 2 42.57 -71.67 -23.10
N ASN A 3 42.35 -70.79 -24.08
CA ASN A 3 41.11 -70.48 -24.79
C ASN A 3 40.27 -69.29 -24.29
N LYS A 4 40.57 -68.06 -24.75
CA LYS A 4 40.10 -67.53 -26.07
C LYS A 4 40.36 -66.02 -26.16
N TYR A 5 41.47 -65.65 -26.80
CA TYR A 5 41.56 -64.44 -27.61
C TYR A 5 40.92 -64.77 -28.95
N PHE A 6 39.85 -64.06 -29.33
CA PHE A 6 39.43 -63.68 -30.70
C PHE A 6 37.96 -63.27 -30.63
N ILE A 7 37.73 -61.96 -30.52
CA ILE A 7 36.84 -61.11 -31.35
C ILE A 7 36.99 -59.71 -30.75
N PHE A 8 38.10 -59.07 -31.13
CA PHE A 8 38.22 -57.62 -31.21
C PHE A 8 37.78 -57.28 -32.64
N LEU A 9 36.91 -56.26 -32.79
CA LEU A 9 36.16 -55.78 -33.96
C LEU A 9 34.68 -56.20 -33.97
N PHE A 10 33.83 -55.18 -34.11
CA PHE A 10 32.36 -55.17 -34.14
C PHE A 10 31.62 -55.19 -32.79
N LEU A 11 31.72 -54.06 -32.08
CA LEU A 11 30.59 -53.42 -31.37
C LEU A 11 30.92 -51.94 -31.12
N PHE A 12 31.39 -51.26 -32.17
CA PHE A 12 31.15 -49.83 -32.34
C PHE A 12 29.83 -49.76 -33.11
N PHE A 13 28.75 -49.34 -32.47
CA PHE A 13 27.69 -48.47 -33.01
C PHE A 13 26.50 -48.46 -32.03
N LEU A 14 26.02 -47.24 -31.75
CA LEU A 14 24.85 -46.86 -30.93
C LEU A 14 25.05 -46.79 -29.41
N GLN A 15 26.05 -46.02 -28.97
CA GLN A 15 25.75 -44.99 -27.97
C GLN A 15 25.46 -43.71 -28.75
N THR A 16 24.17 -43.40 -28.96
CA THR A 16 23.78 -42.05 -29.33
C THR A 16 24.12 -41.16 -28.14
N ALA A 17 25.24 -40.46 -28.22
CA ALA A 17 25.52 -39.33 -27.35
C ALA A 17 24.39 -38.32 -27.59
N PHE A 18 23.39 -38.27 -26.70
CA PHE A 18 22.50 -37.12 -26.66
C PHE A 18 23.40 -35.93 -26.35
N ALA A 19 23.57 -35.03 -27.33
CA ALA A 19 24.28 -33.78 -27.10
C ALA A 19 23.63 -33.10 -25.89
N GLN A 20 24.44 -32.76 -24.88
CA GLN A 20 23.96 -32.11 -23.68
C GLN A 20 23.24 -30.81 -24.06
N GLN A 21 22.02 -30.63 -23.58
CA GLN A 21 21.19 -29.46 -23.84
C GLN A 21 21.00 -28.68 -22.55
N TYR A 22 21.13 -27.35 -22.64
CA TYR A 22 20.97 -26.40 -21.55
C TYR A 22 19.73 -25.55 -21.82
N LYS A 23 18.82 -25.43 -20.84
CA LYS A 23 17.65 -24.54 -20.95
C LYS A 23 18.12 -23.09 -20.86
N MET A 24 17.76 -22.28 -21.85
CA MET A 24 18.09 -20.86 -21.93
C MET A 24 16.93 -20.04 -21.31
N PRO A 25 17.21 -19.19 -20.32
CA PRO A 25 16.17 -18.37 -19.69
C PRO A 25 15.67 -17.30 -20.65
N VAL A 26 14.36 -17.08 -20.65
CA VAL A 26 13.72 -15.92 -21.29
C VAL A 26 13.68 -14.81 -20.26
N ALA A 27 14.17 -13.63 -20.62
CA ALA A 27 14.10 -12.45 -19.78
C ALA A 27 12.64 -11.98 -19.61
N TYR A 28 11.91 -11.87 -20.72
CA TYR A 28 10.47 -11.64 -20.71
C TYR A 28 9.80 -12.04 -22.03
N ALA A 29 8.50 -12.29 -21.96
CA ALA A 29 7.65 -12.53 -23.11
C ALA A 29 6.59 -11.43 -23.27
N ASN A 30 6.25 -11.09 -24.51
CA ASN A 30 5.08 -10.26 -24.81
C ASN A 30 4.28 -10.86 -25.97
N SER A 31 2.99 -10.55 -26.03
CA SER A 31 2.08 -10.94 -27.10
C SER A 31 1.59 -9.72 -27.87
N LEU A 32 1.35 -9.90 -29.17
CA LEU A 32 0.67 -8.90 -30.01
C LEU A 32 -0.78 -8.73 -29.59
N GLN A 33 -1.46 -9.84 -29.27
CA GLN A 33 -2.84 -9.80 -28.81
C GLN A 33 -2.93 -9.56 -27.30
N PRO A 34 -3.95 -8.81 -26.84
CA PRO A 34 -4.14 -8.58 -25.43
C PRO A 34 -4.43 -9.90 -24.69
N PRO A 35 -3.79 -10.16 -23.53
CA PRO A 35 -4.06 -11.35 -22.75
C PRO A 35 -5.38 -11.23 -21.97
N GLN A 36 -5.88 -12.39 -21.53
CA GLN A 36 -6.82 -12.44 -20.42
C GLN A 36 -6.13 -11.96 -19.12
N PRO A 37 -6.81 -11.18 -18.26
CA PRO A 37 -6.27 -10.82 -16.95
C PRO A 37 -5.90 -12.08 -16.15
N GLY A 38 -4.66 -12.15 -15.66
CA GLY A 38 -4.09 -13.32 -14.96
C GLY A 38 -3.55 -14.42 -15.89
N PHE A 39 -3.55 -14.21 -17.21
CA PHE A 39 -3.01 -15.12 -18.22
C PHE A 39 -2.08 -14.36 -19.18
N GLU A 40 -1.20 -13.54 -18.62
CA GLU A 40 -0.24 -12.70 -19.35
C GLU A 40 0.82 -13.53 -20.08
N ALA A 41 1.48 -12.91 -21.07
CA ALA A 41 2.48 -13.60 -21.91
C ALA A 41 3.63 -14.20 -21.10
N GLY A 42 4.03 -13.59 -19.98
CA GLY A 42 5.06 -14.12 -19.08
C GLY A 42 4.73 -15.48 -18.45
N MET A 43 3.45 -15.87 -18.42
CA MET A 43 3.04 -17.23 -18.01
C MET A 43 3.50 -18.30 -19.02
N CYS A 44 4.04 -17.90 -20.18
CA CYS A 44 4.67 -18.84 -21.12
C CYS A 44 6.09 -19.24 -20.70
N ASN A 45 6.67 -18.65 -19.66
CA ASN A 45 8.08 -18.85 -19.30
C ASN A 45 8.33 -18.68 -17.80
N ASP A 46 7.34 -19.00 -16.97
CA ASP A 46 7.40 -18.95 -15.51
C ASP A 46 7.85 -20.29 -14.88
N ASN A 47 8.14 -21.29 -15.71
CA ASN A 47 8.47 -22.67 -15.36
C ASN A 47 7.31 -23.43 -14.67
N ASN A 48 6.06 -23.03 -14.88
CA ASN A 48 4.90 -23.66 -14.29
C ASN A 48 3.88 -24.07 -15.35
N THR A 49 3.83 -25.36 -15.70
CA THR A 49 2.88 -25.85 -16.72
C THR A 49 1.40 -25.80 -16.28
N ASN A 50 1.10 -25.36 -15.05
CA ASN A 50 -0.26 -25.17 -14.57
C ASN A 50 -0.78 -23.74 -14.78
N THR A 51 0.11 -22.77 -15.00
CA THR A 51 -0.25 -21.44 -15.49
C THR A 51 -0.25 -21.47 -17.01
N LEU A 52 -0.85 -20.46 -17.64
CA LEU A 52 -0.84 -20.32 -19.09
C LEU A 52 -1.07 -18.88 -19.52
N TYR A 53 -0.48 -18.51 -20.64
CA TYR A 53 -0.95 -17.38 -21.44
C TYR A 53 -2.23 -17.76 -22.19
N HIS A 54 -3.16 -16.81 -22.30
CA HIS A 54 -4.34 -16.94 -23.15
C HIS A 54 -4.73 -15.58 -23.75
N SER A 55 -4.91 -15.50 -25.07
CA SER A 55 -5.45 -14.30 -25.71
C SER A 55 -6.90 -14.03 -25.26
N ARG A 56 -7.36 -12.78 -25.29
CA ARG A 56 -8.74 -12.45 -24.86
C ARG A 56 -9.79 -13.30 -25.59
N TYR A 57 -10.89 -13.60 -24.89
CA TYR A 57 -12.10 -14.29 -25.38
C TYR A 57 -12.90 -13.35 -26.30
N ASN A 58 -12.21 -12.77 -27.27
CA ASN A 58 -12.74 -11.89 -28.28
C ASN A 58 -12.12 -12.26 -29.62
N LEU A 59 -12.89 -12.94 -30.47
CA LEU A 59 -12.43 -13.46 -31.75
C LEU A 59 -11.92 -12.38 -32.72
N SER A 60 -12.31 -11.11 -32.55
CA SER A 60 -11.80 -10.01 -33.38
C SER A 60 -10.37 -9.57 -33.00
N THR A 61 -9.88 -9.96 -31.83
CA THR A 61 -8.56 -9.58 -31.30
C THR A 61 -7.78 -10.78 -30.77
N ALA A 62 -8.13 -12.01 -31.18
CA ALA A 62 -7.52 -13.22 -30.65
C ALA A 62 -6.47 -13.84 -31.58
N MET A 63 -6.58 -13.61 -32.90
CA MET A 63 -5.73 -14.16 -33.96
C MET A 63 -5.67 -13.20 -35.18
N PRO A 64 -4.58 -13.22 -35.98
CA PRO A 64 -3.32 -13.91 -35.73
C PRO A 64 -2.63 -13.32 -34.50
N ASP A 65 -1.85 -14.13 -33.81
CA ASP A 65 -1.10 -13.69 -32.63
C ASP A 65 0.40 -13.80 -32.91
N GLN A 66 1.19 -13.11 -32.10
CA GLN A 66 2.64 -13.12 -32.19
C GLN A 66 3.19 -13.02 -30.77
N LEU A 67 4.00 -14.00 -30.37
CA LEU A 67 4.70 -13.95 -29.09
C LEU A 67 6.19 -13.69 -29.33
N ASN A 68 6.74 -12.69 -28.64
CA ASN A 68 8.15 -12.35 -28.66
C ASN A 68 8.79 -12.76 -27.33
N PHE A 69 9.81 -13.59 -27.38
CA PHE A 69 10.61 -14.05 -26.24
C PHE A 69 11.98 -13.37 -26.31
N ASN A 70 12.31 -12.61 -25.27
CA ASN A 70 13.50 -11.76 -25.26
C ASN A 70 14.58 -12.41 -24.39
N PHE A 71 15.83 -12.30 -24.80
CA PHE A 71 16.96 -12.96 -24.16
C PHE A 71 18.00 -11.96 -23.69
N SER A 72 18.70 -12.31 -22.61
CA SER A 72 19.90 -11.58 -22.18
C SER A 72 21.04 -11.80 -23.16
N ASN A 73 22.01 -10.88 -23.14
CA ASN A 73 23.24 -11.00 -23.93
C ASN A 73 24.11 -12.21 -23.55
N ARG A 74 23.83 -12.87 -22.41
CA ARG A 74 24.54 -14.07 -21.93
C ARG A 74 24.14 -15.34 -22.65
N VAL A 75 22.98 -15.35 -23.30
CA VAL A 75 22.53 -16.48 -24.12
C VAL A 75 23.37 -16.50 -25.39
N LYS A 76 24.31 -17.44 -25.47
CA LYS A 76 25.23 -17.59 -26.61
C LYS A 76 24.52 -18.03 -27.87
N SER A 77 23.62 -18.98 -27.72
CA SER A 77 22.91 -19.55 -28.85
C SER A 77 21.62 -20.23 -28.41
N VAL A 78 20.70 -20.41 -29.35
CA VAL A 78 19.51 -21.26 -29.21
C VAL A 78 19.42 -22.14 -30.44
N ASN A 79 19.30 -23.46 -30.25
CA ASN A 79 19.19 -24.43 -31.34
C ASN A 79 17.90 -25.25 -31.27
N LYS A 80 17.12 -25.13 -30.20
CA LYS A 80 15.89 -25.91 -30.01
C LYS A 80 14.86 -25.14 -29.19
N LEU A 81 13.59 -25.28 -29.59
CA LEU A 81 12.42 -24.72 -28.91
C LEU A 81 11.47 -25.86 -28.53
N ILE A 82 10.81 -25.74 -27.37
CA ILE A 82 9.75 -26.66 -26.94
C ILE A 82 8.52 -25.84 -26.54
N TYR A 83 7.46 -25.94 -27.35
CA TYR A 83 6.14 -25.43 -27.02
C TYR A 83 5.38 -26.47 -26.20
N LYS A 84 4.95 -26.10 -25.00
CA LYS A 84 4.08 -26.89 -24.14
C LYS A 84 2.69 -26.24 -24.16
N PRO A 85 1.71 -26.87 -24.83
CA PRO A 85 0.33 -26.41 -24.76
C PRO A 85 -0.22 -26.50 -23.33
N ARG A 86 -1.36 -25.85 -23.10
CA ARG A 86 -2.16 -26.02 -21.87
C ARG A 86 -2.31 -27.51 -21.48
N PRO A 87 -2.41 -27.85 -20.18
CA PRO A 87 -2.43 -29.24 -19.73
C PRO A 87 -3.73 -29.99 -20.09
N SER A 88 -4.85 -29.29 -20.24
CA SER A 88 -6.16 -29.90 -20.54
C SER A 88 -6.98 -29.07 -21.51
N GLY A 89 -7.69 -29.76 -22.42
CA GLY A 89 -8.60 -29.18 -23.41
C GLY A 89 -7.84 -28.55 -24.59
N PRO A 90 -8.46 -28.43 -25.78
CA PRO A 90 -7.72 -28.05 -26.98
C PRO A 90 -7.77 -26.54 -27.26
N ASN A 91 -8.54 -25.75 -26.51
CA ASN A 91 -8.76 -24.32 -26.80
C ASN A 91 -7.46 -23.51 -26.73
N GLY A 92 -7.13 -22.82 -27.82
CA GLY A 92 -5.94 -21.97 -27.90
C GLY A 92 -4.66 -22.67 -28.34
N ILE A 93 -4.67 -23.99 -28.52
CA ILE A 93 -3.46 -24.74 -28.89
C ILE A 93 -3.02 -24.33 -30.28
N TRP A 94 -1.74 -23.96 -30.42
CA TRP A 94 -1.15 -23.55 -31.68
C TRP A 94 -1.08 -24.73 -32.65
N THR A 95 -1.63 -24.55 -33.85
CA THR A 95 -1.67 -25.58 -34.90
C THR A 95 -0.86 -25.21 -36.12
N SER A 96 -0.59 -23.93 -36.33
CA SER A 96 0.26 -23.42 -37.40
C SER A 96 1.09 -22.24 -36.89
N VAL A 97 2.41 -22.38 -36.90
CA VAL A 97 3.34 -21.35 -36.41
C VAL A 97 4.51 -21.12 -37.37
N LYS A 98 5.14 -19.96 -37.25
CA LYS A 98 6.41 -19.63 -37.89
C LYS A 98 7.35 -19.00 -36.88
N VAL A 99 8.63 -19.40 -36.89
CA VAL A 99 9.65 -18.82 -36.01
C VAL A 99 10.55 -17.86 -36.79
N SER A 100 10.74 -16.66 -36.24
CA SER A 100 11.75 -15.70 -36.67
C SER A 100 12.55 -15.19 -35.48
N TYR A 101 13.68 -14.54 -35.72
CA TYR A 101 14.54 -14.04 -34.65
C TYR A 101 15.26 -12.77 -35.05
N SER A 102 15.64 -11.98 -34.05
CA SER A 102 16.65 -10.93 -34.16
C SER A 102 17.84 -11.26 -33.26
N THR A 103 18.98 -10.65 -33.53
CA THR A 103 20.23 -10.83 -32.76
C THR A 103 20.52 -9.61 -31.90
N GLN A 104 21.38 -9.75 -30.90
CA GLN A 104 21.83 -8.63 -30.06
C GLN A 104 22.52 -7.51 -30.87
N SER A 105 23.11 -7.83 -32.03
CA SER A 105 23.71 -6.82 -32.93
C SER A 105 22.65 -5.97 -33.66
N ASP A 106 21.50 -6.57 -33.99
CA ASP A 106 20.47 -5.97 -34.83
C ASP A 106 19.07 -6.33 -34.30
N PRO A 107 18.70 -5.87 -33.09
CA PRO A 107 17.52 -6.37 -32.37
C PRO A 107 16.19 -6.04 -33.06
N THR A 108 16.17 -5.11 -34.02
CA THR A 108 14.97 -4.69 -34.77
C THR A 108 14.76 -5.44 -36.08
N ILE A 109 15.75 -6.20 -36.56
CA ILE A 109 15.69 -6.90 -37.85
C ILE A 109 15.41 -8.38 -37.61
N PHE A 110 14.28 -8.87 -38.12
CA PHE A 110 13.86 -10.27 -37.95
C PHE A 110 14.20 -11.13 -39.17
N THR A 111 14.95 -12.20 -38.93
CA THR A 111 15.30 -13.24 -39.89
C THR A 111 14.43 -14.48 -39.65
N ALA A 112 13.91 -15.11 -40.70
CA ALA A 112 13.14 -16.35 -40.55
C ALA A 112 14.06 -17.51 -40.11
N ALA A 113 13.72 -18.15 -39.00
CA ALA A 113 14.41 -19.38 -38.54
C ALA A 113 13.79 -20.64 -39.16
N THR A 114 12.49 -20.60 -39.44
CA THR A 114 11.73 -21.74 -39.98
C THR A 114 10.78 -21.31 -41.10
N GLY A 115 10.34 -22.29 -41.90
CA GLY A 115 9.08 -22.18 -42.64
C GLY A 115 7.86 -22.26 -41.72
N VAL A 116 6.68 -22.43 -42.31
CA VAL A 116 5.45 -22.73 -41.55
C VAL A 116 5.51 -24.15 -41.02
N ILE A 117 5.23 -24.32 -39.72
CA ILE A 117 5.19 -25.60 -39.03
C ILE A 117 3.75 -25.87 -38.62
N SER A 118 3.25 -27.07 -38.89
CA SER A 118 1.90 -27.49 -38.52
C SER A 118 1.90 -28.65 -37.53
N TRP A 119 1.01 -28.58 -36.53
CA TRP A 119 0.85 -29.60 -35.50
C TRP A 119 -0.62 -29.97 -35.32
N ALA A 120 -0.86 -31.16 -34.77
CA ALA A 120 -2.17 -31.54 -34.29
C ALA A 120 -2.56 -30.72 -33.05
N ALA A 121 -3.85 -30.40 -32.94
CA ALA A 121 -4.44 -29.64 -31.83
C ALA A 121 -4.63 -30.53 -30.58
N ASP A 122 -3.54 -31.02 -30.02
CA ASP A 122 -3.51 -31.86 -28.83
C ASP A 122 -2.56 -31.26 -27.77
N ASN A 123 -2.69 -31.74 -26.54
CA ASN A 123 -1.96 -31.20 -25.38
C ASN A 123 -0.51 -31.70 -25.27
N THR A 124 0.03 -32.44 -26.25
CA THR A 124 1.43 -32.90 -26.16
C THR A 124 2.39 -31.77 -26.49
N ALA A 125 3.53 -31.75 -25.80
CA ALA A 125 4.63 -30.84 -26.13
C ALA A 125 5.07 -31.00 -27.59
N LYS A 126 5.38 -29.88 -28.25
CA LYS A 126 5.84 -29.80 -29.63
C LYS A 126 7.27 -29.30 -29.64
N THR A 127 8.15 -29.99 -30.34
CA THR A 127 9.57 -29.65 -30.44
C THR A 127 9.87 -29.05 -31.80
N ILE A 128 10.67 -27.98 -31.83
CA ILE A 128 11.26 -27.39 -33.02
C ILE A 128 12.77 -27.46 -32.86
N ASP A 129 13.43 -28.33 -33.63
CA ASP A 129 14.87 -28.31 -33.78
C ASP A 129 15.22 -27.32 -34.90
N LEU A 130 16.04 -26.31 -34.59
CA LEU A 130 16.40 -25.30 -35.56
C LEU A 130 17.45 -25.84 -36.54
N PRO A 131 17.35 -25.53 -37.85
CA PRO A 131 18.32 -26.00 -38.84
C PRO A 131 19.71 -25.41 -38.60
N THR A 132 19.77 -24.20 -38.04
CA THR A 132 20.99 -23.50 -37.63
C THR A 132 20.74 -22.88 -36.26
N ALA A 133 21.72 -22.99 -35.36
CA ALA A 133 21.66 -22.31 -34.08
C ALA A 133 21.59 -20.79 -34.29
N ILE A 134 20.65 -20.13 -33.61
CA ILE A 134 20.57 -18.68 -33.54
C ILE A 134 21.65 -18.22 -32.59
N ILE A 135 22.63 -17.46 -33.06
CA ILE A 135 23.75 -16.96 -32.24
C ILE A 135 23.40 -15.60 -31.66
N HIS A 136 23.63 -15.41 -30.36
CA HIS A 136 23.30 -14.21 -29.58
C HIS A 136 21.89 -13.68 -29.89
N PRO A 137 20.82 -14.47 -29.63
CA PRO A 137 19.46 -14.01 -29.86
C PRO A 137 19.16 -12.77 -29.01
N ALA A 138 18.53 -11.76 -29.61
CA ALA A 138 17.85 -10.68 -28.88
C ALA A 138 16.40 -11.08 -28.64
N VAL A 139 15.68 -11.40 -29.71
CA VAL A 139 14.27 -11.79 -29.67
C VAL A 139 14.09 -13.03 -30.52
N ILE A 140 13.41 -14.05 -29.99
CA ILE A 140 12.82 -15.12 -30.79
C ILE A 140 11.32 -14.90 -30.82
N ARG A 141 10.80 -14.75 -32.04
CA ARG A 141 9.40 -14.48 -32.32
C ARG A 141 8.73 -15.72 -32.87
N VAL A 142 7.58 -16.05 -32.29
CA VAL A 142 6.69 -17.10 -32.77
C VAL A 142 5.44 -16.41 -33.31
N ASP A 143 5.27 -16.41 -34.63
CA ASP A 143 4.03 -15.98 -35.28
C ASP A 143 3.04 -17.14 -35.27
N ILE A 144 1.88 -16.94 -34.65
CA ILE A 144 0.81 -17.94 -34.53
C ILE A 144 -0.21 -17.65 -35.63
N LEU A 145 -0.16 -18.46 -36.67
CA LEU A 145 -0.97 -18.30 -37.88
C LEU A 145 -2.35 -18.94 -37.71
N GLU A 146 -2.40 -20.12 -37.09
CA GLU A 146 -3.63 -20.83 -36.75
C GLU A 146 -3.51 -21.47 -35.38
N ALA A 147 -4.62 -21.44 -34.65
CA ALA A 147 -4.75 -22.09 -33.36
C ALA A 147 -6.19 -22.52 -33.13
N LYS A 148 -6.37 -23.54 -32.30
CA LYS A 148 -7.68 -24.17 -32.10
C LYS A 148 -8.68 -23.17 -31.51
N ASN A 149 -9.86 -23.12 -32.12
CA ASN A 149 -10.97 -22.21 -31.80
C ASN A 149 -10.64 -20.72 -32.00
N ASN A 150 -9.58 -20.38 -32.76
CA ASN A 150 -9.14 -19.01 -33.01
C ASN A 150 -8.77 -18.22 -31.74
N PHE A 151 -8.19 -18.91 -30.76
CA PHE A 151 -7.51 -18.29 -29.62
C PHE A 151 -6.05 -18.73 -29.60
N SER A 152 -5.19 -18.00 -28.90
CA SER A 152 -3.79 -18.36 -28.70
C SER A 152 -3.57 -18.68 -27.23
N SER A 153 -2.91 -19.80 -26.93
CA SER A 153 -2.58 -20.19 -25.55
C SER A 153 -1.26 -20.93 -25.47
N CYS A 154 -0.54 -20.72 -24.37
CA CYS A 154 0.76 -21.33 -24.15
C CYS A 154 0.98 -21.52 -22.66
N ALA A 155 1.17 -22.77 -22.21
CA ALA A 155 1.53 -23.03 -20.82
C ALA A 155 3.02 -22.79 -20.61
N GLU A 156 3.86 -23.24 -21.54
CA GLU A 156 5.31 -23.01 -21.45
C GLU A 156 5.93 -22.98 -22.84
N MET A 157 6.94 -22.15 -23.02
CA MET A 157 7.77 -22.04 -24.20
C MET A 157 9.23 -22.04 -23.76
N GLU A 158 9.90 -23.16 -24.01
CA GLU A 158 11.26 -23.39 -23.55
C GLU A 158 12.25 -23.28 -24.70
N PHE A 159 13.44 -22.77 -24.41
CA PHE A 159 14.51 -22.59 -25.37
C PHE A 159 15.73 -23.34 -24.89
N TYR A 160 16.46 -23.98 -25.79
CA TYR A 160 17.61 -24.81 -25.45
C TYR A 160 18.80 -24.53 -26.36
N SER A 161 19.98 -24.75 -25.80
CA SER A 161 21.26 -24.66 -26.48
C SER A 161 22.12 -25.88 -26.21
N SER A 162 23.02 -26.20 -27.15
CA SER A 162 24.12 -27.14 -26.92
C SER A 162 25.24 -26.56 -26.06
N GLU A 163 25.22 -25.25 -25.82
CA GLU A 163 26.21 -24.53 -25.02
C GLU A 163 25.57 -23.97 -23.75
N PRO A 164 26.28 -24.00 -22.60
CA PRO A 164 25.80 -23.32 -21.41
C PRO A 164 25.82 -21.80 -21.61
N MET A 165 24.90 -21.12 -20.92
CA MET A 165 24.89 -19.66 -20.83
C MET A 165 26.20 -19.16 -20.22
N ASP A 166 26.67 -17.97 -20.62
CA ASP A 166 27.85 -17.38 -19.98
C ASP A 166 27.61 -17.18 -18.48
N PRO A 167 28.60 -17.49 -17.61
CA PRO A 167 28.46 -17.24 -16.19
C PRO A 167 28.28 -15.75 -15.93
N VAL A 168 27.58 -15.40 -14.85
CA VAL A 168 27.55 -14.01 -14.38
C VAL A 168 28.98 -13.64 -14.00
N GLN A 169 29.54 -12.62 -14.63
CA GLN A 169 30.88 -12.13 -14.33
C GLN A 169 30.80 -10.74 -13.69
N THR A 170 31.70 -10.50 -12.74
CA THR A 170 32.00 -9.16 -12.27
C THR A 170 32.73 -8.40 -13.38
N GLU A 171 32.42 -7.13 -13.55
CA GLU A 171 33.13 -6.23 -14.47
C GLU A 171 34.62 -6.03 -14.09
N CYS A 172 34.96 -6.33 -12.84
CA CYS A 172 36.32 -6.31 -12.30
C CYS A 172 36.48 -7.40 -11.24
N SER A 173 37.44 -8.32 -11.45
CA SER A 173 37.78 -9.37 -10.48
C SER A 173 39.04 -8.98 -9.71
N LEU A 174 38.94 -8.95 -8.39
CA LEU A 174 40.00 -8.50 -7.49
C LEU A 174 40.40 -9.62 -6.54
N ALA A 175 41.70 -9.95 -6.50
CA ALA A 175 42.23 -10.95 -5.60
C ALA A 175 42.22 -10.43 -4.16
N THR A 176 41.52 -11.10 -3.25
CA THR A 176 41.39 -10.66 -1.84
C THR A 176 42.21 -11.50 -0.87
N ASN A 177 42.89 -12.54 -1.35
CA ASN A 177 43.60 -13.51 -0.51
C ASN A 177 44.67 -12.84 0.40
N GLU A 178 45.29 -11.76 -0.06
CA GLU A 178 46.31 -11.02 0.72
C GLU A 178 45.74 -10.41 2.01
N PHE A 179 44.45 -10.09 2.07
CA PHE A 179 43.84 -9.45 3.23
C PHE A 179 43.70 -10.40 4.43
N SER A 180 43.77 -11.71 4.22
CA SER A 180 43.85 -12.68 5.33
C SER A 180 45.04 -12.40 6.25
N ALA A 181 46.17 -11.95 5.68
CA ALA A 181 47.37 -11.59 6.42
C ALA A 181 47.26 -10.25 7.18
N TYR A 182 46.23 -9.45 6.90
CA TYR A 182 45.97 -8.16 7.57
C TYR A 182 44.89 -8.24 8.64
N THR A 183 44.25 -9.41 8.83
CA THR A 183 43.24 -9.61 9.87
C THR A 183 43.85 -9.48 11.26
N ASP A 184 43.12 -8.86 12.18
CA ASP A 184 43.52 -8.72 13.58
C ASP A 184 43.61 -10.08 14.26
N ILE A 185 44.53 -10.19 15.22
CA ILE A 185 44.86 -11.46 15.87
C ILE A 185 43.93 -11.61 17.08
N ALA A 186 43.07 -12.63 17.07
CA ALA A 186 42.23 -12.97 18.22
C ALA A 186 43.10 -13.39 19.41
N VAL A 187 42.81 -12.84 20.58
CA VAL A 187 43.47 -13.16 21.85
C VAL A 187 42.46 -13.86 22.75
N LEU A 188 42.61 -15.17 22.88
CA LEU A 188 41.61 -16.00 23.57
C LEU A 188 41.78 -15.94 25.09
N PRO A 189 40.69 -15.73 25.86
CA PRO A 189 40.72 -15.89 27.31
C PRO A 189 41.03 -17.33 27.71
N GLN A 190 41.68 -17.50 28.85
CA GLN A 190 41.87 -18.79 29.50
C GLN A 190 40.63 -19.15 30.30
N VAL A 191 40.05 -20.33 30.05
CA VAL A 191 38.94 -20.86 30.88
C VAL A 191 39.37 -20.91 32.35
N SER A 192 40.56 -21.45 32.62
CA SER A 192 41.11 -21.53 33.97
C SER A 192 41.49 -20.15 34.51
N GLY A 193 40.63 -19.61 35.38
CA GLY A 193 40.83 -18.34 36.09
C GLY A 193 40.01 -17.17 35.54
N SER A 194 39.20 -17.41 34.50
CA SER A 194 38.07 -16.54 34.18
C SER A 194 36.90 -16.85 35.12
N SER A 195 36.07 -15.86 35.46
CA SER A 195 34.97 -16.03 36.41
C SER A 195 33.88 -14.98 36.26
N ALA A 196 32.62 -15.35 36.51
CA ALA A 196 31.50 -14.42 36.64
C ALA A 196 31.03 -14.35 38.11
N SER A 197 30.61 -13.18 38.59
CA SER A 197 30.08 -13.00 39.95
C SER A 197 28.68 -13.61 40.15
N SER A 198 27.95 -13.85 39.06
CA SER A 198 26.66 -14.55 39.01
C SER A 198 26.62 -15.34 37.71
N PHE A 199 26.04 -16.53 37.72
CA PHE A 199 25.86 -17.33 36.50
C PHE A 199 24.70 -18.30 36.67
N GLN A 200 24.08 -18.66 35.55
CA GLN A 200 23.14 -19.76 35.49
C GLN A 200 23.90 -21.07 35.21
N SER A 201 23.55 -22.14 35.92
CA SER A 201 24.15 -23.46 35.67
C SER A 201 23.93 -23.89 34.22
N GLY A 202 25.02 -24.10 33.47
CA GLY A 202 25.01 -24.44 32.05
C GLY A 202 25.24 -23.25 31.11
N GLU A 203 25.17 -22.02 31.62
CA GLU A 203 25.38 -20.75 30.90
C GLU A 203 26.49 -19.95 31.63
N ASN A 204 27.58 -20.65 31.97
CA ASN A 204 28.72 -20.11 32.71
C ASN A 204 29.55 -19.14 31.85
N ILE A 205 30.59 -18.53 32.43
CA ILE A 205 31.41 -17.53 31.72
C ILE A 205 32.15 -18.09 30.50
N GLU A 206 32.53 -19.38 30.49
CA GLU A 206 33.20 -19.99 29.33
C GLU A 206 32.33 -20.01 28.07
N MET A 207 31.01 -19.97 28.22
CA MET A 207 30.06 -19.88 27.11
C MET A 207 30.03 -18.50 26.45
N SER A 208 30.81 -17.53 26.96
CA SER A 208 30.97 -16.23 26.31
C SER A 208 32.30 -16.07 25.58
N PHE A 209 33.07 -17.15 25.40
CA PHE A 209 34.31 -17.15 24.62
C PHE A 209 34.67 -18.57 24.11
N ASP A 210 33.66 -19.38 23.81
CA ASP A 210 33.83 -20.76 23.32
C ASP A 210 33.90 -20.86 21.79
N GLY A 211 33.67 -19.75 21.09
CA GLY A 211 33.62 -19.63 19.64
C GLY A 211 32.26 -19.95 19.02
N ASP A 212 31.21 -20.16 19.82
CA ASP A 212 29.86 -20.49 19.34
C ASP A 212 28.85 -19.41 19.73
N VAL A 213 28.47 -18.55 18.78
CA VAL A 213 27.46 -17.50 19.02
C VAL A 213 26.05 -18.02 19.33
N ASN A 214 25.81 -19.34 19.27
CA ASN A 214 24.55 -19.98 19.66
C ASN A 214 24.54 -20.42 21.13
N THR A 215 25.68 -20.46 21.80
CA THR A 215 25.78 -20.58 23.27
C THR A 215 25.87 -19.16 23.87
N LEU A 216 25.70 -19.06 25.19
CA LEU A 216 25.84 -17.79 25.89
C LEU A 216 26.13 -17.96 27.37
N TYR A 217 26.88 -17.00 27.90
CA TYR A 217 26.84 -16.68 29.32
C TYR A 217 25.52 -16.02 29.67
N HIS A 218 24.91 -16.43 30.79
CA HIS A 218 23.80 -15.73 31.42
C HIS A 218 24.04 -15.67 32.94
N CYS A 219 23.75 -14.52 33.56
CA CYS A 219 23.69 -14.46 35.02
C CYS A 219 22.56 -15.35 35.57
N SER A 220 22.47 -15.56 36.89
CA SER A 220 21.39 -16.38 37.45
C SER A 220 19.99 -15.88 37.01
N TRP A 221 19.11 -16.82 36.63
CA TRP A 221 17.69 -16.50 36.36
C TRP A 221 16.94 -16.04 37.62
N ASP A 222 17.51 -16.23 38.80
CA ASP A 222 17.00 -15.66 40.04
C ASP A 222 17.39 -14.18 40.13
N ALA A 223 16.42 -13.30 39.89
CA ALA A 223 16.59 -11.84 39.93
C ALA A 223 17.08 -11.31 41.29
N THR A 224 16.95 -12.08 42.38
CA THR A 224 17.52 -11.71 43.69
C THR A 224 19.01 -12.07 43.81
N ALA A 225 19.49 -13.02 43.00
CA ALA A 225 20.90 -13.43 42.91
C ALA A 225 21.71 -12.67 41.84
N ALA A 226 21.04 -12.02 40.88
CA ALA A 226 21.66 -11.15 39.87
C ALA A 226 21.81 -9.70 40.39
N THR A 227 22.64 -9.51 41.43
CA THR A 227 22.89 -8.17 42.00
C THR A 227 23.91 -7.41 41.15
N PHE A 228 23.48 -6.35 40.48
CA PHE A 228 24.39 -5.46 39.76
C PHE A 228 25.30 -4.66 40.73
N PRO A 229 26.57 -4.42 40.39
CA PRO A 229 27.19 -4.77 39.13
C PRO A 229 27.57 -6.26 39.03
N ILE A 230 27.30 -6.87 37.88
CA ILE A 230 27.74 -8.23 37.55
C ILE A 230 29.15 -8.15 36.99
N SER A 231 30.10 -8.83 37.62
CA SER A 231 31.51 -8.80 37.24
C SER A 231 31.86 -10.03 36.40
N LEU A 232 32.34 -9.79 35.18
CA LEU A 232 32.89 -10.81 34.28
C LEU A 232 34.40 -10.58 34.18
N ILE A 233 35.18 -11.55 34.64
CA ILE A 233 36.64 -11.50 34.62
C ILE A 233 37.14 -12.49 33.59
N TYR A 234 37.86 -11.99 32.59
CA TYR A 234 38.51 -12.75 31.54
C TYR A 234 40.02 -12.76 31.79
N LYS A 235 40.59 -13.95 31.96
CA LYS A 235 42.02 -14.12 32.23
C LYS A 235 42.81 -14.40 30.96
N PHE A 236 44.03 -13.88 30.87
CA PHE A 236 44.93 -14.04 29.73
C PHE A 236 46.35 -14.44 30.19
N ASP A 237 47.28 -14.53 29.24
CA ASP A 237 48.67 -14.94 29.48
C ASP A 237 49.55 -13.83 30.09
N GLY A 238 49.08 -12.58 30.12
CA GLY A 238 49.84 -11.43 30.59
C GLY A 238 51.02 -11.03 29.69
N GLN A 239 51.07 -11.53 28.46
CA GLN A 239 52.16 -11.33 27.49
C GLN A 239 51.66 -10.81 26.15
N THR A 240 50.45 -11.19 25.75
CA THR A 240 49.88 -10.81 24.46
C THR A 240 49.24 -9.41 24.54
N ALA A 241 49.58 -8.56 23.58
CA ALA A 241 49.03 -7.22 23.49
C ALA A 241 47.58 -7.24 22.99
N MET A 242 46.76 -6.29 23.44
CA MET A 242 45.38 -6.11 22.96
C MET A 242 45.07 -4.64 22.71
N ASN A 243 44.17 -4.42 21.75
CA ASN A 243 43.79 -3.11 21.25
C ASN A 243 42.29 -2.84 21.39
N TYR A 244 41.46 -3.87 21.36
CA TYR A 244 40.01 -3.72 21.50
C TYR A 244 39.33 -5.03 21.92
N LEU A 245 38.05 -4.91 22.28
CA LEU A 245 37.15 -6.05 22.50
C LEU A 245 35.86 -5.90 21.67
N LYS A 246 35.16 -7.01 21.45
CA LYS A 246 33.81 -7.06 20.87
C LYS A 246 32.87 -7.80 21.79
N TYR A 247 31.73 -7.17 22.08
CA TYR A 247 30.58 -7.78 22.74
C TYR A 247 29.56 -8.21 21.68
N ILE A 248 29.26 -9.49 21.65
CA ILE A 248 28.24 -10.11 20.82
C ILE A 248 27.08 -10.51 21.76
N PRO A 249 25.91 -9.85 21.66
CA PRO A 249 24.74 -10.22 22.44
C PRO A 249 24.22 -11.61 22.07
N ARG A 250 23.31 -12.16 22.88
CA ARG A 250 22.55 -13.38 22.55
C ARG A 250 21.94 -13.34 21.14
N GLN A 251 22.02 -14.47 20.42
CA GLN A 251 21.55 -14.58 19.03
C GLN A 251 20.18 -15.29 18.89
N ASP A 252 19.62 -15.78 19.99
CA ASP A 252 18.36 -16.53 20.04
C ASP A 252 17.08 -15.66 19.99
N GLY A 253 17.23 -14.34 19.80
CA GLY A 253 16.13 -13.38 19.68
C GLY A 253 15.52 -12.93 21.01
N GLY A 254 15.96 -13.45 22.16
CA GLY A 254 15.47 -13.03 23.47
C GLY A 254 16.05 -11.67 23.91
N PRO A 255 15.28 -10.84 24.67
CA PRO A 255 15.77 -9.54 25.11
C PRO A 255 16.50 -9.58 26.47
N ASN A 256 16.40 -10.66 27.26
CA ASN A 256 16.97 -10.67 28.61
C ASN A 256 18.49 -10.64 28.53
N GLY A 257 19.12 -9.78 29.33
CA GLY A 257 20.56 -9.81 29.49
C GLY A 257 21.34 -8.87 28.59
N LEU A 258 20.70 -8.16 27.66
CA LEU A 258 21.40 -7.21 26.79
C LEU A 258 22.05 -6.11 27.63
N PHE A 259 23.38 -6.01 27.60
CA PHE A 259 24.13 -5.05 28.41
C PHE A 259 23.69 -3.60 28.12
N GLY A 260 23.52 -2.80 29.16
CA GLY A 260 23.38 -1.34 29.05
C GLY A 260 24.67 -0.66 29.51
N ASN A 261 24.67 -0.04 30.69
CA ASN A 261 25.88 0.61 31.21
C ASN A 261 26.90 -0.43 31.68
N ILE A 262 28.16 -0.29 31.26
CA ILE A 262 29.26 -1.16 31.67
C ILE A 262 30.53 -0.35 32.01
N LYS A 263 31.37 -0.93 32.86
CA LYS A 263 32.72 -0.43 33.13
C LYS A 263 33.75 -1.49 32.77
N ILE A 264 34.79 -1.09 32.04
CA ILE A 264 35.87 -1.97 31.58
C ILE A 264 37.15 -1.54 32.27
N SER A 265 37.83 -2.49 32.91
CA SER A 265 39.12 -2.29 33.56
C SER A 265 40.05 -3.48 33.31
N TYR A 266 41.35 -3.32 33.53
CA TYR A 266 42.32 -4.40 33.39
C TYR A 266 43.40 -4.32 34.46
N ASN A 267 44.05 -5.44 34.73
CA ASN A 267 45.30 -5.47 35.50
C ASN A 267 46.37 -6.21 34.70
N THR A 268 47.63 -6.13 35.13
CA THR A 268 48.77 -6.76 34.45
C THR A 268 49.54 -7.66 35.41
N VAL A 269 50.50 -8.43 34.89
CA VAL A 269 51.39 -9.25 35.72
C VAL A 269 52.19 -8.39 36.70
N SER A 270 52.58 -7.18 36.30
CA SER A 270 53.38 -6.25 37.12
C SER A 270 52.53 -5.34 38.02
N ASN A 271 51.24 -5.16 37.73
CA ASN A 271 50.33 -4.35 38.52
C ASN A 271 49.00 -5.09 38.74
N PRO A 272 48.76 -5.69 39.92
CA PRO A 272 47.55 -6.47 40.19
C PRO A 272 46.30 -5.59 40.40
N VAL A 273 46.47 -4.27 40.58
CA VAL A 273 45.36 -3.33 40.76
C VAL A 273 44.69 -3.05 39.41
N TYR A 274 43.36 -3.16 39.35
CA TYR A 274 42.60 -2.83 38.16
C TYR A 274 42.69 -1.34 37.83
N VAL A 275 43.08 -1.04 36.59
CA VAL A 275 43.10 0.28 35.99
C VAL A 275 41.93 0.38 35.02
N ASP A 276 41.16 1.47 35.11
CA ASP A 276 40.01 1.69 34.25
C ASP A 276 40.43 1.96 32.81
N ILE A 277 39.77 1.30 31.85
CA ILE A 277 39.92 1.54 30.42
C ILE A 277 38.87 2.54 29.96
N SER A 278 37.59 2.22 30.18
CA SER A 278 36.47 3.06 29.77
C SER A 278 35.17 2.67 30.49
N THR A 279 34.20 3.57 30.46
CA THR A 279 32.79 3.29 30.76
C THR A 279 32.01 3.42 29.46
N GLN A 280 31.13 2.46 29.17
CA GLN A 280 30.37 2.41 27.92
C GLN A 280 28.90 2.19 28.21
N ASN A 281 28.03 2.67 27.32
CA ASN A 281 26.61 2.33 27.32
C ASN A 281 26.27 1.58 26.04
N PHE A 282 25.94 0.29 26.15
CA PHE A 282 25.59 -0.58 25.04
C PHE A 282 24.10 -0.52 24.66
N GLY A 283 23.32 0.27 25.39
CA GLY A 283 21.95 0.65 25.06
C GLY A 283 20.94 -0.48 25.25
N GLN A 284 21.32 -1.61 25.84
CA GLN A 284 20.45 -2.78 26.02
C GLN A 284 19.88 -3.29 24.68
N THR A 285 20.72 -3.26 23.64
CA THR A 285 20.36 -3.62 22.26
C THR A 285 20.98 -4.94 21.83
N GLY A 286 20.33 -5.66 20.91
CA GLY A 286 20.86 -6.88 20.27
C GLY A 286 21.94 -6.61 19.22
N THR A 287 22.66 -5.48 19.30
CA THR A 287 23.71 -5.10 18.33
C THR A 287 25.09 -5.39 18.88
N ILE A 288 25.98 -5.90 18.01
CA ILE A 288 27.40 -6.12 18.35
C ILE A 288 28.05 -4.78 18.68
N LYS A 289 28.86 -4.73 19.73
CA LYS A 289 29.58 -3.52 20.16
C LYS A 289 31.09 -3.76 20.14
N THR A 290 31.83 -2.88 19.49
CA THR A 290 33.31 -2.87 19.52
C THR A 290 33.78 -1.75 20.45
N VAL A 291 34.66 -2.06 21.41
CA VAL A 291 35.28 -1.05 22.29
C VAL A 291 36.78 -1.00 22.03
N VAL A 292 37.24 0.07 21.40
CA VAL A 292 38.66 0.34 21.15
C VAL A 292 39.29 0.92 22.41
N PHE A 293 40.44 0.37 22.82
CA PHE A 293 41.17 0.84 23.97
C PHE A 293 41.92 2.14 23.67
N PRO A 294 42.04 3.09 24.62
CA PRO A 294 42.78 4.34 24.41
C PRO A 294 44.26 4.14 24.07
N SER A 295 44.83 3.01 24.48
CA SER A 295 46.19 2.59 24.18
C SER A 295 46.27 1.06 24.18
N THR A 296 47.24 0.49 23.48
CA THR A 296 47.54 -0.95 23.55
C THR A 296 47.84 -1.36 25.00
N ILE A 297 47.25 -2.45 25.46
CA ILE A 297 47.46 -3.01 26.81
C ILE A 297 48.02 -4.43 26.71
N ILE A 298 48.67 -4.91 27.78
CA ILE A 298 49.11 -6.31 27.92
C ILE A 298 48.50 -6.84 29.23
N PRO A 299 47.22 -7.28 29.20
CA PRO A 299 46.47 -7.57 30.42
C PRO A 299 46.73 -8.99 30.92
N LEU A 300 46.79 -9.15 32.24
CA LEU A 300 46.62 -10.47 32.88
C LEU A 300 45.13 -10.79 33.03
N ASN A 301 44.30 -9.80 33.35
CA ASN A 301 42.85 -9.93 33.34
C ASN A 301 42.20 -8.67 32.77
N ILE A 302 41.10 -8.85 32.04
CA ILE A 302 40.14 -7.79 31.74
C ILE A 302 38.88 -8.07 32.57
N LYS A 303 38.38 -7.04 33.25
CA LYS A 303 37.16 -7.10 34.05
C LYS A 303 36.12 -6.18 33.42
N ILE A 304 34.96 -6.76 33.11
CA ILE A 304 33.76 -6.07 32.65
C ILE A 304 32.75 -6.09 33.80
N GLU A 305 32.45 -4.91 34.33
CA GLU A 305 31.42 -4.69 35.34
C GLU A 305 30.17 -4.21 34.61
N VAL A 306 29.22 -5.12 34.40
CA VAL A 306 27.90 -4.77 33.86
C VAL A 306 27.13 -4.07 34.97
N LEU A 307 26.72 -2.83 34.75
CA LEU A 307 26.05 -1.99 35.75
C LEU A 307 24.52 -2.06 35.64
N ASP A 308 24.01 -2.28 34.42
CA ASP A 308 22.63 -2.65 34.16
C ASP A 308 22.51 -3.48 32.87
N GLY A 309 21.39 -4.17 32.72
CA GLY A 309 21.05 -4.89 31.50
C GLY A 309 19.55 -5.09 31.35
N LYS A 310 19.11 -5.41 30.12
CA LYS A 310 17.70 -5.52 29.76
C LYS A 310 17.01 -6.57 30.63
N ASN A 311 15.82 -6.21 31.12
CA ASN A 311 15.01 -7.01 32.03
C ASN A 311 15.76 -7.43 33.31
N ASN A 312 16.75 -6.62 33.73
CA ASN A 312 17.55 -6.82 34.94
C ASN A 312 18.38 -8.11 34.96
N PHE A 313 18.88 -8.52 33.79
CA PHE A 313 19.83 -9.62 33.62
C PHE A 313 21.07 -9.15 32.87
N ALA A 314 22.12 -9.97 32.82
CA ALA A 314 23.28 -9.82 31.96
C ALA A 314 23.54 -11.12 31.19
N SER A 315 23.68 -11.03 29.87
CA SER A 315 23.96 -12.15 28.96
C SER A 315 25.00 -11.76 27.92
N CYS A 316 25.81 -12.71 27.48
CA CYS A 316 26.82 -12.50 26.44
C CYS A 316 26.99 -13.78 25.64
N ALA A 317 26.69 -13.76 24.33
CA ALA A 317 26.98 -14.90 23.46
C ALA A 317 28.49 -15.03 23.26
N GLU A 318 29.14 -13.91 22.94
CA GLU A 318 30.58 -13.91 22.68
C GLU A 318 31.22 -12.60 23.15
N MET A 319 32.36 -12.71 23.81
CA MET A 319 33.22 -11.61 24.25
C MET A 319 34.61 -11.85 23.66
N GLU A 320 34.85 -11.24 22.52
CA GLU A 320 36.08 -11.45 21.75
C GLU A 320 37.10 -10.34 22.04
N PHE A 321 38.39 -10.68 22.06
CA PHE A 321 39.48 -9.73 22.30
C PHE A 321 40.51 -9.81 21.18
N PHE A 322 41.07 -8.67 20.79
CA PHE A 322 41.91 -8.59 19.60
C PHE A 322 43.16 -7.75 19.79
N GLN A 323 44.25 -8.21 19.20
CA GLN A 323 45.44 -7.44 18.90
C GLN A 323 45.36 -6.92 17.46
N THR A 324 45.61 -5.63 17.27
CA THR A 324 45.73 -5.07 15.92
C THR A 324 46.94 -5.68 15.21
N ASN A 325 46.74 -6.16 13.97
CA ASN A 325 47.83 -6.77 13.21
C ASN A 325 48.92 -5.75 12.88
N PRO A 326 50.19 -5.98 13.26
CA PRO A 326 51.28 -5.04 12.99
C PRO A 326 51.60 -4.86 11.50
N ASN A 327 51.16 -5.78 10.63
CA ASN A 327 51.29 -5.70 9.18
C ASN A 327 50.05 -5.09 8.50
N SER A 328 49.24 -4.30 9.23
CA SER A 328 48.01 -3.69 8.72
C SER A 328 48.23 -2.93 7.40
N PHE A 329 47.21 -2.96 6.53
CA PHE A 329 47.21 -2.24 5.25
C PHE A 329 47.56 -0.75 5.40
N ASN A 330 48.64 -0.32 4.74
CA ASN A 330 49.07 1.08 4.78
C ASN A 330 48.62 1.83 3.50
N SER A 331 47.51 2.57 3.62
CA SER A 331 46.94 3.33 2.50
C SER A 331 47.88 4.41 1.96
N SER A 332 48.78 4.97 2.77
CA SER A 332 49.67 6.07 2.35
C SER A 332 50.67 5.66 1.28
N GLN A 333 50.99 4.36 1.16
CA GLN A 333 51.90 3.83 0.15
C GLN A 333 51.39 4.06 -1.28
N TYR A 334 50.08 4.19 -1.46
CA TYR A 334 49.44 4.35 -2.76
C TYR A 334 49.01 5.79 -3.06
N ALA A 335 49.45 6.77 -2.25
CA ALA A 335 49.11 8.18 -2.43
C ALA A 335 49.63 8.78 -3.76
N ASN A 336 50.62 8.17 -4.40
CA ASN A 336 51.08 8.57 -5.74
C ASN A 336 50.26 7.96 -6.88
N ILE A 337 49.43 6.94 -6.59
CA ILE A 337 48.59 6.25 -7.56
C ILE A 337 47.16 6.78 -7.53
N PHE A 338 46.56 6.90 -6.34
CA PHE A 338 45.17 7.32 -6.18
C PHE A 338 45.04 8.78 -5.74
N ASN A 339 43.95 9.43 -6.17
CA ASN A 339 43.66 10.83 -5.87
C ASN A 339 42.79 11.01 -4.61
N ASP A 340 42.29 9.92 -4.03
CA ASP A 340 41.40 9.91 -2.88
C ASP A 340 41.70 8.71 -1.95
N SER A 341 41.21 8.80 -0.71
CA SER A 341 41.44 7.80 0.35
C SER A 341 40.56 6.55 0.25
N ILE A 342 39.58 6.54 -0.67
CA ILE A 342 38.71 5.38 -0.91
C ILE A 342 39.08 4.63 -2.20
N PHE A 343 40.23 4.96 -2.80
CA PHE A 343 40.79 4.29 -3.97
C PHE A 343 39.84 4.30 -5.19
N SER A 344 39.10 5.40 -5.38
CA SER A 344 38.07 5.48 -6.43
C SER A 344 38.57 6.05 -7.75
N THR A 345 39.67 6.81 -7.72
CA THR A 345 40.17 7.54 -8.89
C THR A 345 41.69 7.54 -8.92
N LEU A 346 42.26 7.18 -10.08
CA LEU A 346 43.69 7.30 -10.33
C LEU A 346 44.10 8.76 -10.52
N LYS A 347 45.33 9.10 -10.15
CA LYS A 347 45.91 10.40 -10.52
C LYS A 347 46.11 10.46 -12.05
N PRO A 348 45.93 11.63 -12.69
CA PRO A 348 46.09 11.76 -14.13
C PRO A 348 47.47 11.37 -14.68
N SER A 349 48.51 11.39 -13.84
CA SER A 349 49.88 11.05 -14.20
C SER A 349 50.20 9.55 -14.16
N VAL A 350 49.28 8.70 -13.70
CA VAL A 350 49.51 7.25 -13.56
C VAL A 350 49.61 6.59 -14.93
N THR A 351 50.68 5.82 -15.13
CA THR A 351 50.95 5.03 -16.34
C THR A 351 50.76 3.53 -16.09
N GLN A 352 50.70 2.75 -17.16
CA GLN A 352 50.69 1.28 -17.06
C GLN A 352 51.92 0.75 -16.30
N GLN A 353 53.08 1.39 -16.47
CA GLN A 353 54.31 1.02 -15.75
C GLN A 353 54.17 1.23 -14.23
N ASP A 354 53.52 2.31 -13.80
CA ASP A 354 53.26 2.57 -12.39
C ASP A 354 52.32 1.51 -11.79
N ILE A 355 51.29 1.10 -12.54
CA ILE A 355 50.35 0.04 -12.15
C ILE A 355 51.07 -1.31 -12.05
N ASP A 356 51.95 -1.61 -13.01
CA ASP A 356 52.66 -2.88 -13.04
C ASP A 356 53.62 -3.08 -11.87
N ALA A 357 54.15 -1.98 -11.33
CA ALA A 357 55.01 -1.94 -10.16
C ALA A 357 54.27 -2.10 -8.82
N ILE A 358 52.93 -2.10 -8.79
CA ILE A 358 52.15 -2.28 -7.56
C ILE A 358 52.28 -3.72 -7.06
N ALA A 359 52.80 -3.87 -5.83
CA ALA A 359 53.03 -5.17 -5.22
C ALA A 359 51.75 -5.88 -4.75
N SER A 360 50.77 -5.14 -4.21
CA SER A 360 49.48 -5.69 -3.77
C SER A 360 48.68 -6.15 -4.99
N PRO A 361 48.36 -7.45 -5.12
CA PRO A 361 47.54 -7.95 -6.22
C PRO A 361 46.17 -7.28 -6.30
N PHE A 362 45.55 -6.99 -5.14
CA PHE A 362 44.28 -6.30 -5.08
C PHE A 362 44.38 -4.87 -5.62
N ILE A 363 45.32 -4.07 -5.09
CA ILE A 363 45.46 -2.66 -5.48
C ILE A 363 45.90 -2.54 -6.94
N LYS A 364 46.76 -3.45 -7.42
CA LYS A 364 47.13 -3.55 -8.83
C LYS A 364 45.90 -3.81 -9.70
N GLY A 365 45.08 -4.79 -9.33
CA GLY A 365 43.84 -5.12 -10.04
C GLY A 365 42.86 -3.95 -10.08
N LEU A 366 42.65 -3.28 -8.93
CA LEU A 366 41.75 -2.13 -8.83
C LEU A 366 42.25 -0.97 -9.70
N ALA A 367 43.55 -0.65 -9.63
CA ALA A 367 44.17 0.37 -10.46
C ALA A 367 44.03 0.02 -11.95
N GLN A 368 44.24 -1.23 -12.33
CA GLN A 368 44.08 -1.68 -13.72
C GLN A 368 42.64 -1.53 -14.22
N CYS A 369 41.63 -1.94 -13.42
CA CYS A 369 40.23 -1.79 -13.79
C CYS A 369 39.82 -0.32 -13.97
N LEU A 370 40.35 0.56 -13.11
CA LEU A 370 40.15 2.01 -13.24
C LEU A 370 40.84 2.59 -14.47
N PHE A 371 42.07 2.16 -14.76
CA PHE A 371 42.83 2.59 -15.93
C PHE A 371 42.16 2.17 -17.25
N ASN A 372 41.59 0.96 -17.28
CA ASN A 372 40.89 0.41 -18.43
C ASN A 372 39.43 0.89 -18.56
N ASN A 373 38.93 1.70 -17.63
CA ASN A 373 37.53 2.13 -17.53
C ASN A 373 36.51 0.96 -17.47
N THR A 374 36.88 -0.19 -16.93
CA THR A 374 35.96 -1.32 -16.72
C THR A 374 35.28 -1.29 -15.35
N TYR A 375 35.78 -0.48 -14.42
CA TYR A 375 35.23 -0.35 -13.07
C TYR A 375 33.93 0.49 -13.07
N ASN A 376 32.78 -0.12 -12.76
CA ASN A 376 31.49 0.56 -12.78
C ASN A 376 31.31 1.51 -11.58
N LYS A 377 31.90 2.71 -11.69
CA LYS A 377 31.88 3.72 -10.62
C LYS A 377 30.47 4.11 -10.19
N LYS A 378 29.45 4.04 -11.07
CA LYS A 378 28.05 4.38 -10.75
C LYS A 378 27.52 3.60 -9.53
N TYR A 379 27.87 2.32 -9.41
CA TYR A 379 27.44 1.47 -8.30
C TYR A 379 28.54 1.22 -7.28
N ARG A 380 29.80 1.18 -7.72
CA ARG A 380 30.90 0.89 -6.80
C ARG A 380 31.30 2.08 -5.95
N VAL A 381 31.23 3.29 -6.49
CA VAL A 381 31.65 4.52 -5.79
C VAL A 381 30.43 5.41 -5.60
N GLN A 382 29.88 5.41 -4.39
CA GLN A 382 28.63 6.09 -4.09
C GLN A 382 28.75 6.97 -2.84
N THR A 383 27.94 8.03 -2.82
CA THR A 383 27.73 8.86 -1.65
C THR A 383 26.35 8.57 -1.08
N PHE A 384 26.28 8.31 0.22
CA PHE A 384 25.05 7.96 0.92
C PHE A 384 24.74 8.98 2.00
N THR A 385 23.48 9.41 2.04
CA THR A 385 22.99 10.36 3.05
C THR A 385 22.31 9.62 4.19
N ALA A 386 22.32 10.22 5.37
CA ALA A 386 21.55 9.72 6.51
C ALA A 386 20.03 9.79 6.27
N TYR A 387 19.32 8.85 6.89
CA TYR A 387 17.88 8.89 7.06
C TYR A 387 17.54 8.95 8.55
N LYS A 388 16.41 9.57 8.89
CA LYS A 388 15.90 9.56 10.26
C LYS A 388 15.66 8.13 10.75
N THR A 389 15.91 7.85 12.03
CA THR A 389 15.68 6.50 12.58
C THR A 389 14.19 6.13 12.49
N ILE A 390 13.90 4.85 12.24
CA ILE A 390 12.51 4.35 12.15
C ILE A 390 11.79 4.56 13.48
N GLU A 391 12.46 4.32 14.61
CA GLU A 391 11.89 4.52 15.94
C GLU A 391 11.45 5.97 16.17
N SER A 392 12.27 6.94 15.75
CA SER A 392 11.92 8.36 15.86
C SER A 392 10.80 8.77 14.91
N ILE A 393 10.73 8.19 13.69
CA ILE A 393 9.59 8.39 12.78
C ILE A 393 8.31 7.85 13.43
N ASN A 394 8.34 6.60 13.90
CA ASN A 394 7.20 5.95 14.54
C ASN A 394 6.70 6.75 15.74
N SER A 395 7.61 7.20 16.61
CA SER A 395 7.27 7.93 17.83
C SER A 395 6.73 9.32 17.52
N GLN A 396 7.37 10.05 16.60
CA GLN A 396 6.98 11.43 16.26
C GLN A 396 5.63 11.49 15.53
N TYR A 397 5.39 10.57 14.61
CA TYR A 397 4.20 10.60 13.74
C TYR A 397 3.13 9.61 14.16
N LYS A 398 3.43 8.74 15.13
CA LYS A 398 2.55 7.70 15.67
C LYS A 398 2.08 6.70 14.62
N ILE A 399 3.00 6.28 13.75
CA ILE A 399 2.78 5.38 12.61
C ILE A 399 3.63 4.10 12.72
N ALA A 400 3.48 3.17 11.78
CA ALA A 400 4.29 1.95 11.70
C ALA A 400 5.62 2.16 10.98
N ASN A 401 6.41 1.09 10.97
CA ASN A 401 7.74 1.10 10.39
C ASN A 401 7.70 1.49 8.92
N TYR A 402 8.48 2.52 8.60
CA TYR A 402 8.84 2.87 7.23
C TYR A 402 10.06 2.06 6.77
N ASN A 403 10.59 2.37 5.59
CA ASN A 403 11.63 1.59 4.93
C ASN A 403 12.94 1.51 5.74
N GLY A 404 13.31 0.29 6.14
CA GLY A 404 14.60 -0.07 6.75
C GLY A 404 15.72 -0.42 5.78
N PHE A 405 15.45 -0.30 4.48
CA PHE A 405 16.34 -0.62 3.36
C PHE A 405 16.48 0.57 2.40
N GLU A 406 16.61 1.78 2.94
CA GLU A 406 17.06 2.94 2.15
C GLU A 406 18.52 2.75 1.70
N ASN A 407 19.00 3.62 0.82
CA ASN A 407 20.38 3.57 0.31
C ASN A 407 20.76 2.21 -0.33
N PRO A 408 19.99 1.69 -1.31
CA PRO A 408 20.39 0.51 -2.07
C PRO A 408 21.72 0.75 -2.77
N THR A 409 22.63 -0.22 -2.69
CA THR A 409 23.92 -0.14 -3.40
C THR A 409 23.77 -0.48 -4.90
N GLY A 410 22.75 -1.27 -5.26
CA GLY A 410 22.63 -1.89 -6.57
C GLY A 410 23.62 -3.05 -6.79
N ILE A 411 24.20 -3.60 -5.71
CA ILE A 411 25.17 -4.71 -5.75
C ILE A 411 24.57 -5.91 -5.02
N ALA A 412 24.66 -7.08 -5.64
CA ALA A 412 24.34 -8.36 -5.04
C ALA A 412 25.63 -9.03 -4.53
N PHE A 413 25.54 -9.63 -3.35
CA PHE A 413 26.64 -10.32 -2.67
C PHE A 413 26.39 -11.81 -2.61
N GLN A 414 27.48 -12.57 -2.55
CA GLN A 414 27.48 -14.02 -2.43
C GLN A 414 28.02 -14.41 -1.06
N ASN A 415 27.45 -15.46 -0.47
CA ASN A 415 27.96 -16.02 0.77
C ASN A 415 29.38 -16.60 0.59
N ASN A 416 30.12 -16.72 1.68
CA ASN A 416 31.48 -17.24 1.73
C ASN A 416 32.48 -16.48 0.84
N THR A 417 32.24 -15.18 0.62
CA THR A 417 33.16 -14.29 -0.10
C THR A 417 33.79 -13.27 0.85
N THR A 418 34.94 -12.70 0.48
CA THR A 418 35.54 -11.56 1.20
C THR A 418 35.23 -10.28 0.43
N ALA A 419 34.50 -9.36 1.07
CA ALA A 419 34.23 -8.04 0.52
C ALA A 419 35.20 -7.00 1.09
N ILE A 420 35.91 -6.32 0.19
CA ILE A 420 36.72 -5.17 0.53
C ILE A 420 35.91 -3.90 0.27
N VAL A 421 35.78 -3.07 1.30
CA VAL A 421 35.01 -1.83 1.24
C VAL A 421 35.84 -0.70 1.81
N PHE A 422 36.01 0.39 1.06
CA PHE A 422 36.63 1.60 1.57
C PHE A 422 35.55 2.63 1.88
N ALA A 423 35.55 3.20 3.07
CA ALA A 423 34.61 4.25 3.44
C ALA A 423 35.35 5.49 3.96
N LYS A 424 34.72 6.65 3.87
CA LYS A 424 35.20 7.89 4.50
C LYS A 424 34.04 8.73 4.98
N ASP A 425 34.38 9.74 5.79
CA ASP A 425 33.46 10.75 6.33
C ASP A 425 32.42 10.19 7.33
N ILE A 426 32.62 8.95 7.81
CA ILE A 426 31.84 8.38 8.92
C ILE A 426 32.24 9.08 10.21
N THR A 427 31.26 9.63 10.93
CA THR A 427 31.48 10.30 12.22
C THR A 427 31.40 9.30 13.38
N ASN A 428 31.98 9.67 14.53
CA ASN A 428 31.92 8.83 15.73
C ASN A 428 30.52 8.80 16.39
N THR A 429 29.58 9.65 15.93
CA THR A 429 28.23 9.77 16.50
C THR A 429 27.18 8.95 15.76
N SER A 430 27.48 8.50 14.53
CA SER A 430 26.53 7.75 13.71
C SER A 430 27.20 6.55 13.06
N ASN A 431 26.88 5.36 13.56
CA ASN A 431 27.38 4.13 12.97
C ASN A 431 26.74 3.87 11.61
N VAL A 432 27.53 3.31 10.70
CA VAL A 432 27.11 2.96 9.34
C VAL A 432 27.38 1.48 9.14
N TYR A 433 26.48 0.79 8.45
CA TYR A 433 26.62 -0.62 8.16
C TYR A 433 26.41 -0.91 6.67
N LEU A 434 27.17 -1.85 6.13
CA LEU A 434 26.73 -2.59 4.94
C LEU A 434 25.73 -3.65 5.42
N LYS A 435 24.47 -3.53 5.03
CA LYS A 435 23.42 -4.52 5.30
C LYS A 435 23.18 -5.34 4.04
N ILE A 436 23.20 -6.67 4.15
CA ILE A 436 22.96 -7.59 3.04
C ILE A 436 21.76 -8.46 3.39
N ARG A 437 20.75 -8.47 2.52
CA ARG A 437 19.52 -9.24 2.71
C ARG A 437 19.17 -10.08 1.49
N ASP A 438 18.86 -11.35 1.75
CA ASP A 438 18.39 -12.29 0.75
C ASP A 438 16.87 -12.19 0.62
N PHE A 439 16.43 -11.38 -0.34
CA PHE A 439 15.04 -11.31 -0.77
C PHE A 439 14.63 -12.39 -1.78
N ALA A 440 15.56 -13.20 -2.30
CA ALA A 440 15.21 -14.28 -3.22
C ALA A 440 14.62 -15.47 -2.44
N THR A 441 15.09 -15.68 -1.21
CA THR A 441 14.48 -16.62 -0.27
C THR A 441 13.28 -15.98 0.44
N GLU A 442 12.11 -16.07 -0.20
CA GLU A 442 10.85 -15.51 0.29
C GLU A 442 10.45 -16.07 1.68
N GLY A 443 9.70 -15.26 2.45
CA GLY A 443 9.27 -15.58 3.81
C GLY A 443 10.37 -15.47 4.88
N SER A 444 11.41 -16.32 4.83
CA SER A 444 12.48 -16.32 5.85
C SER A 444 13.49 -15.17 5.69
N SER A 445 13.72 -14.74 4.44
CA SER A 445 14.59 -13.65 3.99
C SER A 445 15.74 -13.27 4.94
N PRO A 446 16.80 -14.11 5.02
CA PRO A 446 17.95 -13.89 5.90
C PRO A 446 18.66 -12.55 5.68
N GLU A 447 19.18 -11.96 6.75
CA GLU A 447 19.85 -10.66 6.74
C GLU A 447 21.11 -10.67 7.62
N LYS A 448 22.15 -9.93 7.21
CA LYS A 448 23.31 -9.62 8.05
C LYS A 448 23.78 -8.18 7.84
N SER A 449 24.20 -7.53 8.92
CA SER A 449 24.81 -6.19 8.88
C SER A 449 26.28 -6.25 9.30
N TYR A 450 27.13 -5.51 8.60
CA TYR A 450 28.56 -5.39 8.82
C TYR A 450 28.88 -3.92 9.07
N GLU A 451 29.42 -3.60 10.26
CA GLU A 451 29.78 -2.22 10.60
C GLU A 451 30.91 -1.72 9.70
N LEU A 452 30.77 -0.50 9.17
CA LEU A 452 31.79 0.17 8.37
C LEU A 452 32.51 1.22 9.21
N LYS A 453 33.82 1.36 8.96
CA LYS A 453 34.71 2.37 9.51
C LYS A 453 35.40 3.13 8.39
N ASN A 454 35.91 4.33 8.71
CA ASN A 454 36.73 5.09 7.79
C ASN A 454 37.99 4.29 7.41
N GLY A 455 38.37 4.31 6.14
CA GLY A 455 39.45 3.51 5.59
C GLY A 455 38.99 2.14 5.10
N LEU A 456 39.88 1.15 5.22
CA LEU A 456 39.70 -0.22 4.76
C LEU A 456 38.76 -1.01 5.70
N ASN A 457 37.80 -1.72 5.11
CA ASN A 457 36.95 -2.70 5.79
C ASN A 457 37.12 -4.05 5.07
N ILE A 458 37.49 -5.09 5.81
CA ILE A 458 37.63 -6.47 5.32
C ILE A 458 36.46 -7.27 5.90
N LEU A 459 35.50 -7.62 5.05
CA LEU A 459 34.24 -8.22 5.49
C LEU A 459 34.13 -9.66 4.98
N THR A 460 34.02 -10.62 5.88
CA THR A 460 33.64 -12.00 5.52
C THR A 460 32.13 -12.07 5.34
N ILE A 461 31.67 -12.19 4.09
CA ILE A 461 30.24 -12.21 3.77
C ILE A 461 29.67 -13.59 4.07
N THR A 462 28.80 -13.68 5.08
CA THR A 462 28.14 -14.92 5.48
C THR A 462 26.71 -15.05 4.95
N ASN A 463 26.16 -13.96 4.38
CA ASN A 463 24.81 -13.90 3.84
C ASN A 463 24.82 -13.39 2.39
N ALA A 464 24.12 -14.08 1.49
CA ALA A 464 23.93 -13.61 0.12
C ALA A 464 22.79 -12.58 0.04
N GLY A 465 22.67 -11.88 -1.09
CA GLY A 465 21.54 -10.98 -1.34
C GLY A 465 21.92 -9.57 -1.75
N LEU A 466 20.95 -8.65 -1.72
CA LEU A 466 21.15 -7.25 -2.11
C LEU A 466 21.78 -6.46 -0.96
N GLY A 467 22.74 -5.58 -1.30
CA GLY A 467 23.43 -4.72 -0.36
C GLY A 467 22.81 -3.33 -0.22
N TYR A 468 22.80 -2.83 1.02
CA TYR A 468 22.29 -1.53 1.42
C TYR A 468 23.29 -0.85 2.36
N ILE A 469 23.47 0.47 2.23
CA ILE A 469 24.20 1.24 3.24
C ILE A 469 23.23 1.73 4.30
N SER A 470 23.14 0.99 5.40
CA SER A 470 22.31 1.34 6.55
C SER A 470 22.94 2.51 7.30
N TYR A 471 22.44 3.71 7.03
CA TYR A 471 22.87 4.97 7.63
C TYR A 471 21.65 5.71 8.18
N TYR A 472 21.28 5.36 9.41
CA TYR A 472 20.10 5.89 10.10
C TYR A 472 20.52 6.62 11.38
N THR A 473 20.15 7.89 11.51
CA THR A 473 20.50 8.73 12.66
C THR A 473 19.49 9.86 12.83
N ASP A 474 19.31 10.32 14.08
CA ASP A 474 18.46 11.47 14.41
C ASP A 474 19.23 12.80 14.42
N ASP A 475 20.52 12.77 14.12
CA ASP A 475 21.28 13.98 13.83
C ASP A 475 20.85 14.59 12.49
N ALA A 476 20.07 15.67 12.56
CA ALA A 476 19.58 16.39 11.39
C ALA A 476 20.70 16.99 10.52
N ASN A 477 21.94 17.08 11.05
CA ASN A 477 23.10 17.62 10.34
C ASN A 477 24.08 16.53 9.88
N ALA A 478 23.69 15.25 9.97
CA ALA A 478 24.53 14.13 9.58
C ALA A 478 25.02 14.26 8.13
N ALA A 479 26.33 14.38 7.96
CA ALA A 479 26.95 14.56 6.66
C ALA A 479 26.84 13.28 5.81
N PRO A 480 26.77 13.39 4.47
CA PRO A 480 26.86 12.23 3.60
C PRO A 480 28.22 11.53 3.75
N ILE A 481 28.24 10.21 3.59
CA ILE A 481 29.46 9.40 3.58
C ILE A 481 29.78 8.92 2.17
N SER A 482 31.04 8.67 1.86
CA SER A 482 31.44 8.07 0.58
C SER A 482 31.97 6.65 0.78
N VAL A 483 31.54 5.74 -0.09
CA VAL A 483 31.89 4.32 -0.03
C VAL A 483 32.33 3.83 -1.41
N ASN A 484 33.45 3.09 -1.44
CA ASN A 484 33.89 2.30 -2.58
C ASN A 484 33.73 0.80 -2.28
N ILE A 485 32.74 0.16 -2.90
CA ILE A 485 32.39 -1.25 -2.74
C ILE A 485 33.04 -2.05 -3.87
N THR A 486 34.18 -2.69 -3.59
CA THR A 486 35.00 -3.36 -4.61
C THR A 486 34.64 -4.84 -4.81
N ALA A 487 33.56 -5.31 -4.17
CA ALA A 487 33.14 -6.70 -4.15
C ALA A 487 31.67 -6.85 -4.59
N GLY A 488 31.21 -8.09 -4.74
CA GLY A 488 29.88 -8.39 -5.25
C GLY A 488 29.72 -8.07 -6.74
N ILE A 489 28.51 -8.30 -7.24
CA ILE A 489 28.16 -8.20 -8.65
C ILE A 489 27.11 -7.09 -8.80
N VAL A 490 27.27 -6.22 -9.79
CA VAL A 490 26.32 -5.13 -10.05
C VAL A 490 24.99 -5.69 -10.54
N ASN A 491 23.96 -5.60 -9.70
CA ASN A 491 22.57 -5.93 -10.05
C ASN A 491 21.83 -4.74 -10.68
N GLY A 492 22.21 -3.52 -10.27
CA GLY A 492 21.52 -2.29 -10.61
C GLY A 492 20.42 -1.90 -9.62
N LYS A 493 19.90 -0.69 -9.81
CA LYS A 493 18.73 -0.12 -9.13
C LYS A 493 18.09 0.92 -10.04
N TYR A 494 16.78 1.00 -10.05
CA TYR A 494 16.05 2.03 -10.76
C TYR A 494 15.85 3.26 -9.88
N LYS A 495 16.03 4.43 -10.48
CA LYS A 495 15.64 5.74 -9.93
C LYS A 495 15.24 6.66 -11.08
N LYS A 496 14.65 7.82 -10.75
CA LYS A 496 14.42 8.90 -11.72
C LYS A 496 15.67 9.15 -12.58
N ASP A 497 15.45 9.39 -13.88
CA ASP A 497 16.47 9.57 -14.93
C ASP A 497 17.27 8.31 -15.33
N THR A 498 16.90 7.12 -14.84
CA THR A 498 17.45 5.87 -15.37
C THR A 498 17.03 5.71 -16.82
N THR A 499 18.01 5.55 -17.72
CA THR A 499 17.71 5.42 -19.15
C THR A 499 17.10 4.06 -19.47
N SER A 500 16.34 3.97 -20.56
CA SER A 500 15.75 2.68 -20.99
C SER A 500 16.80 1.60 -21.25
N ALA A 501 17.97 1.96 -21.79
CA ALA A 501 19.05 1.01 -22.03
C ALA A 501 19.61 0.43 -20.73
N GLU A 502 19.89 1.29 -19.75
CA GLU A 502 20.35 0.87 -18.42
C GLU A 502 19.28 0.00 -17.72
N TRP A 503 18.01 0.38 -17.78
CA TRP A 503 16.93 -0.38 -17.16
C TRP A 503 16.80 -1.79 -17.76
N VAL A 504 16.83 -1.90 -19.09
CA VAL A 504 16.81 -3.18 -19.80
C VAL A 504 18.02 -4.04 -19.41
N GLU A 505 19.22 -3.47 -19.32
CA GLU A 505 20.41 -4.17 -18.85
C GLU A 505 20.22 -4.71 -17.42
N MET A 506 19.67 -3.90 -16.51
CA MET A 506 19.42 -4.33 -15.13
C MET A 506 18.40 -5.46 -15.03
N LEU A 507 17.34 -5.42 -15.85
CA LEU A 507 16.32 -6.48 -15.89
C LEU A 507 16.87 -7.81 -16.44
N THR A 508 17.87 -7.75 -17.33
CA THR A 508 18.35 -8.91 -18.10
C THR A 508 19.75 -9.41 -17.70
N ASN A 509 20.40 -8.83 -16.68
CA ASN A 509 21.74 -9.25 -16.27
C ASN A 509 21.81 -10.62 -15.56
N ASP A 510 20.65 -11.18 -15.18
CA ASP A 510 20.46 -12.37 -14.33
C ASP A 510 21.39 -12.47 -13.10
N VAL A 511 21.69 -11.32 -12.48
CA VAL A 511 22.52 -11.23 -11.26
C VAL A 511 21.71 -11.58 -10.01
N TYR A 512 20.48 -11.06 -9.92
CA TYR A 512 19.57 -11.25 -8.80
C TYR A 512 18.12 -11.18 -9.30
N PRO A 513 17.17 -11.98 -8.75
CA PRO A 513 15.80 -12.06 -9.28
C PRO A 513 14.93 -10.84 -8.96
N LYS A 514 15.27 -10.06 -7.92
CA LYS A 514 14.55 -8.84 -7.54
C LYS A 514 15.38 -7.58 -7.80
N ILE A 515 14.71 -6.43 -7.86
CA ILE A 515 15.35 -5.13 -8.10
C ILE A 515 14.70 -4.03 -7.26
N ASP A 516 15.54 -3.11 -6.79
CA ASP A 516 15.10 -1.88 -6.11
C ASP A 516 14.63 -0.84 -7.15
N VAL A 517 13.45 -0.27 -6.93
CA VAL A 517 12.88 0.85 -7.70
C VAL A 517 12.58 1.99 -6.73
N GLU A 518 13.35 3.08 -6.81
CA GLU A 518 13.24 4.23 -5.92
C GLU A 518 12.37 5.33 -6.53
N GLY A 519 11.25 5.64 -5.87
CA GLY A 519 10.42 6.83 -6.11
C GLY A 519 10.76 7.98 -5.17
N TYR A 520 9.81 8.89 -4.95
CA TYR A 520 9.89 9.98 -3.96
C TYR A 520 9.34 9.54 -2.59
N TYR A 521 8.20 8.84 -2.58
CA TYR A 521 7.47 8.48 -1.35
C TYR A 521 7.46 6.98 -1.09
N THR A 522 7.66 6.19 -2.14
CA THR A 522 7.67 4.74 -2.13
C THR A 522 8.97 4.18 -2.69
N LYS A 523 9.33 3.01 -2.18
CA LYS A 523 10.37 2.18 -2.76
C LYS A 523 9.77 0.81 -3.04
N LEU A 524 9.94 0.30 -4.25
CA LEU A 524 9.57 -1.07 -4.58
C LEU A 524 10.80 -1.97 -4.51
N LEU A 525 10.62 -3.15 -3.95
CA LEU A 525 11.50 -4.29 -4.15
C LEU A 525 10.70 -5.36 -4.88
N ILE A 526 10.88 -5.44 -6.19
CA ILE A 526 10.00 -6.19 -7.07
C ILE A 526 10.75 -7.25 -7.89
N ASP A 527 10.08 -8.36 -8.16
CA ASP A 527 10.56 -9.40 -9.06
C ASP A 527 10.77 -8.85 -10.47
N LYS A 528 11.98 -9.07 -11.01
CA LYS A 528 12.32 -8.66 -12.37
C LYS A 528 11.41 -9.32 -13.40
N SER A 529 11.06 -10.59 -13.18
CA SER A 529 10.11 -11.33 -14.03
C SER A 529 8.73 -10.67 -14.06
N ALA A 530 8.20 -10.23 -12.91
CA ALA A 530 6.89 -9.60 -12.82
C ALA A 530 6.88 -8.22 -13.49
N ILE A 531 7.80 -7.32 -13.13
CA ILE A 531 7.81 -5.96 -13.68
C ILE A 531 8.12 -5.92 -15.18
N SER A 532 8.92 -6.87 -15.69
CA SER A 532 9.25 -6.94 -17.13
C SER A 532 8.04 -7.24 -18.01
N ASN A 533 6.95 -7.82 -17.47
CA ASN A 533 5.72 -8.05 -18.23
C ASN A 533 5.01 -6.76 -18.64
N PHE A 534 5.21 -5.67 -17.89
CA PHE A 534 4.43 -4.43 -18.06
C PHE A 534 5.31 -3.20 -18.32
N HIS A 535 6.56 -3.22 -17.82
CA HIS A 535 7.44 -2.04 -17.71
C HIS A 535 8.87 -2.36 -18.14
N PHE A 536 9.04 -3.00 -19.30
CA PHE A 536 10.36 -3.47 -19.74
C PHE A 536 11.34 -2.34 -20.11
N THR A 537 10.84 -1.22 -20.65
CA THR A 537 11.69 -0.11 -21.12
C THR A 537 11.83 1.02 -20.11
N THR A 538 10.99 1.05 -19.07
CA THR A 538 11.07 2.00 -17.95
C THR A 538 10.15 1.56 -16.82
N ALA A 539 10.55 1.76 -15.57
CA ALA A 539 9.70 1.57 -14.40
C ALA A 539 8.93 2.85 -13.98
N GLN A 540 9.20 4.01 -14.60
CA GLN A 540 8.66 5.31 -14.18
C GLN A 540 7.13 5.31 -14.00
N PRO A 541 6.33 4.81 -14.97
CA PRO A 541 4.88 4.86 -14.82
C PRO A 541 4.35 4.03 -13.65
N LEU A 542 5.05 2.96 -13.27
CA LEU A 542 4.68 2.15 -12.11
C LEU A 542 4.99 2.89 -10.81
N ILE A 543 6.23 3.34 -10.65
CA ILE A 543 6.66 3.98 -9.41
C ILE A 543 5.90 5.30 -9.18
N ASP A 544 5.59 6.05 -10.24
CA ASP A 544 4.75 7.26 -10.14
C ASP A 544 3.35 6.96 -9.61
N LYS A 545 2.77 5.80 -9.98
CA LYS A 545 1.45 5.39 -9.50
C LYS A 545 1.48 5.06 -8.00
N TYR A 546 2.52 4.36 -7.54
CA TYR A 546 2.73 4.09 -6.12
C TYR A 546 3.02 5.37 -5.33
N ASP A 547 3.83 6.27 -5.87
CA ASP A 547 4.14 7.56 -5.26
C ASP A 547 2.89 8.45 -5.15
N ALA A 548 2.05 8.51 -6.19
CA ALA A 548 0.79 9.26 -6.13
C ALA A 548 -0.15 8.72 -5.04
N ILE A 549 -0.20 7.39 -4.83
CA ILE A 549 -0.95 6.79 -3.72
C ILE A 549 -0.36 7.24 -2.39
N ALA A 550 0.92 6.98 -2.12
CA ALA A 550 1.56 7.31 -0.85
C ALA A 550 1.57 8.82 -0.55
N LYS A 551 1.74 9.66 -1.58
CA LYS A 551 1.63 11.12 -1.47
C LYS A 551 0.23 11.52 -1.03
N SER A 552 -0.81 10.93 -1.61
CA SER A 552 -2.19 11.24 -1.22
C SER A 552 -2.48 10.89 0.23
N GLU A 553 -1.90 9.81 0.78
CA GLU A 553 -2.01 9.48 2.20
C GLU A 553 -1.31 10.55 3.07
N ARG A 554 -0.08 10.93 2.71
CA ARG A 554 0.68 11.99 3.39
C ARG A 554 -0.05 13.34 3.36
N GLU A 555 -0.74 13.66 2.26
CA GLU A 555 -1.57 14.86 2.14
C GLU A 555 -2.76 14.81 3.10
N MET A 556 -3.51 13.71 3.11
CA MET A 556 -4.62 13.49 4.06
C MET A 556 -4.16 13.53 5.53
N MET A 557 -2.94 13.08 5.81
CA MET A 557 -2.33 13.16 7.15
C MET A 557 -1.81 14.55 7.52
N GLY A 558 -1.71 15.47 6.55
CA GLY A 558 -1.22 16.83 6.75
C GLY A 558 0.29 17.00 6.72
N PHE A 559 1.03 16.07 6.13
CA PHE A 559 2.50 16.14 6.11
C PHE A 559 3.00 17.36 5.34
N PHE A 560 2.35 17.71 4.23
CA PHE A 560 2.70 18.91 3.47
C PHE A 560 2.17 20.17 4.15
N LYS A 561 0.90 20.15 4.57
CA LYS A 561 0.24 21.25 5.30
C LYS A 561 1.02 21.73 6.54
N PHE A 562 1.55 20.81 7.34
CA PHE A 562 2.26 21.13 8.59
C PHE A 562 3.78 21.07 8.46
N ASN A 563 4.32 21.00 7.24
CA ASN A 563 5.75 20.91 6.95
C ASN A 563 6.45 19.78 7.74
N LYS A 564 5.84 18.59 7.67
CA LYS A 564 6.27 17.36 8.36
C LYS A 564 6.84 16.30 7.43
N ASN A 565 6.95 16.61 6.14
CA ASN A 565 7.49 15.67 5.16
C ASN A 565 8.93 15.27 5.53
N PHE A 566 9.25 14.00 5.29
CA PHE A 566 10.57 13.44 5.58
C PHE A 566 11.00 12.50 4.45
N LYS A 567 12.32 12.30 4.34
CA LYS A 567 12.97 11.64 3.20
C LYS A 567 12.70 10.13 3.08
N ASN A 568 12.49 9.45 4.21
CA ASN A 568 12.30 7.99 4.22
C ASN A 568 10.99 7.60 3.49
N ARG A 569 11.04 6.53 2.70
CA ARG A 569 9.93 6.02 1.89
C ARG A 569 9.15 4.92 2.60
N GLN A 570 7.94 4.64 2.15
CA GLN A 570 7.30 3.36 2.46
C GLN A 570 7.87 2.27 1.54
N LEU A 571 8.22 1.11 2.10
CA LEU A 571 8.67 -0.03 1.32
C LEU A 571 7.48 -0.87 0.88
N VAL A 572 7.43 -1.22 -0.39
CA VAL A 572 6.56 -2.25 -0.96
C VAL A 572 7.45 -3.35 -1.48
N TYR A 573 7.17 -4.60 -1.14
CA TYR A 573 7.94 -5.74 -1.62
C TYR A 573 7.00 -6.85 -2.10
N THR A 574 7.43 -7.57 -3.13
CA THR A 574 6.65 -8.65 -3.73
C THR A 574 7.23 -10.01 -3.39
N GLU A 575 6.35 -10.96 -3.11
CA GLU A 575 6.66 -12.39 -3.05
C GLU A 575 5.59 -13.20 -3.80
N SER A 576 5.77 -14.51 -3.91
CA SER A 576 4.87 -15.43 -4.62
C SER A 576 3.98 -16.24 -3.66
N SER A 577 3.83 -15.78 -2.41
CA SER A 577 2.94 -16.39 -1.41
C SER A 577 2.70 -15.41 -0.25
N GLY A 578 1.79 -15.76 0.67
CA GLY A 578 1.62 -15.03 1.94
C GLY A 578 0.46 -14.03 1.96
N GLY A 579 -0.21 -13.78 0.83
CA GLY A 579 -1.31 -12.81 0.72
C GLY A 579 -0.84 -11.36 0.87
N TRP A 580 -1.75 -10.40 0.78
CA TRP A 580 -1.41 -8.98 0.91
C TRP A 580 -1.51 -8.56 2.38
N TYR A 581 -0.49 -7.87 2.89
CA TYR A 581 -0.48 -7.38 4.26
C TYR A 581 0.55 -6.26 4.48
N ALA A 582 0.34 -5.44 5.51
CA ALA A 582 1.33 -4.50 6.03
C ALA A 582 2.06 -5.10 7.24
N GLY A 583 3.38 -5.25 7.14
CA GLY A 583 4.24 -5.85 8.16
C GLY A 583 5.31 -4.90 8.71
N GLY A 584 6.18 -5.44 9.57
CA GLY A 584 7.28 -4.67 10.18
C GLY A 584 8.33 -4.12 9.21
N MET A 585 8.34 -4.61 7.97
CA MET A 585 9.25 -4.16 6.90
C MET A 585 8.61 -3.14 5.94
N GLY A 586 7.28 -3.19 5.78
CA GLY A 586 6.55 -2.46 4.74
C GLY A 586 5.31 -3.23 4.26
N ALA A 587 4.77 -2.85 3.11
CA ALA A 587 3.65 -3.52 2.47
C ALA A 587 4.14 -4.72 1.64
N HIS A 588 3.59 -5.89 1.92
CA HIS A 588 3.82 -7.14 1.20
C HIS A 588 2.72 -7.38 0.18
N LEU A 589 3.09 -7.67 -1.07
CA LEU A 589 2.16 -7.99 -2.15
C LEU A 589 2.46 -9.37 -2.74
N ASP A 590 1.47 -10.26 -2.66
CA ASP A 590 1.52 -11.61 -3.24
C ASP A 590 1.20 -11.56 -4.74
N LEU A 591 2.18 -11.92 -5.57
CA LEU A 591 2.09 -11.92 -7.03
C LEU A 591 1.10 -12.97 -7.57
N THR A 592 0.75 -13.99 -6.79
CA THR A 592 -0.22 -15.02 -7.19
C THR A 592 -1.65 -14.49 -7.23
N TRP A 593 -1.91 -13.32 -6.64
CA TRP A 593 -3.21 -12.64 -6.70
C TRP A 593 -3.41 -11.85 -8.00
N GLY A 594 -2.44 -11.92 -8.92
CA GLY A 594 -2.47 -11.33 -10.24
C GLY A 594 -1.29 -10.39 -10.45
N LEU A 595 -0.41 -10.72 -11.39
CA LEU A 595 0.80 -9.93 -11.68
C LEU A 595 0.48 -8.47 -11.99
N SER A 596 -0.59 -8.21 -12.74
CA SER A 596 -1.00 -6.85 -13.09
C SER A 596 -1.35 -6.00 -11.87
N ASN A 597 -1.87 -6.61 -10.81
CA ASN A 597 -2.39 -5.91 -9.64
C ASN A 597 -1.28 -5.22 -8.83
N SER A 598 -0.02 -5.67 -8.96
CA SER A 598 1.13 -5.11 -8.25
C SER A 598 2.20 -4.55 -9.18
N ALA A 599 2.31 -5.08 -10.41
CA ALA A 599 3.42 -4.77 -11.32
C ALA A 599 3.00 -3.97 -12.57
N SER A 600 1.72 -3.68 -12.80
CA SER A 600 1.25 -2.89 -13.95
C SER A 600 0.76 -1.51 -13.51
N ALA A 601 1.16 -0.43 -14.20
CA ALA A 601 0.69 0.91 -13.85
C ALA A 601 -0.79 1.13 -14.19
N THR A 602 -1.26 0.48 -15.26
CA THR A 602 -2.66 0.55 -15.73
C THR A 602 -3.53 -0.52 -15.08
N GLY A 603 -2.93 -1.62 -14.63
CA GLY A 603 -3.61 -2.75 -13.97
C GLY A 603 -3.49 -2.78 -12.45
N LEU A 604 -2.81 -1.80 -11.84
CA LEU A 604 -2.57 -1.75 -10.40
C LEU A 604 -3.89 -1.83 -9.61
N ASP A 605 -3.96 -2.69 -8.60
CA ASP A 605 -5.06 -2.67 -7.64
C ASP A 605 -4.88 -1.48 -6.69
N ILE A 606 -5.46 -0.35 -7.09
CA ILE A 606 -5.40 0.90 -6.35
C ILE A 606 -5.94 0.73 -4.92
N TRP A 607 -7.01 -0.06 -4.74
CA TRP A 607 -7.60 -0.23 -3.41
C TRP A 607 -6.66 -1.03 -2.51
N GLY A 608 -6.23 -2.21 -2.98
CA GLY A 608 -5.36 -3.09 -2.19
C GLY A 608 -4.03 -2.44 -1.85
N VAL A 609 -3.38 -1.78 -2.80
CA VAL A 609 -2.09 -1.09 -2.55
C VAL A 609 -2.25 0.03 -1.52
N ALA A 610 -3.24 0.90 -1.68
CA ALA A 610 -3.50 1.98 -0.72
C ALA A 610 -3.96 1.46 0.65
N HIS A 611 -4.60 0.30 0.71
CA HIS A 611 -5.01 -0.35 1.96
C HIS A 611 -3.80 -0.77 2.79
N GLU A 612 -2.82 -1.44 2.17
CA GLU A 612 -1.61 -1.90 2.86
C GLU A 612 -0.68 -0.73 3.23
N LEU A 613 -0.50 0.25 2.34
CA LEU A 613 0.23 1.47 2.67
C LEU A 613 -0.47 2.26 3.78
N GLY A 614 -1.80 2.31 3.75
CA GLY A 614 -2.64 2.94 4.75
C GLY A 614 -2.48 2.35 6.15
N HIS A 615 -2.30 1.03 6.27
CA HIS A 615 -2.02 0.39 7.57
C HIS A 615 -0.72 0.89 8.21
N ILE A 616 0.30 1.16 7.40
CA ILE A 616 1.56 1.74 7.89
C ILE A 616 1.29 3.16 8.41
N ASN A 617 0.46 3.92 7.71
CA ASN A 617 0.16 5.32 7.98
C ASN A 617 -0.96 5.59 8.99
N GLN A 618 -1.66 4.56 9.49
CA GLN A 618 -2.65 4.71 10.55
C GLN A 618 -2.04 5.35 11.81
N VAL A 619 -2.47 6.57 12.11
CA VAL A 619 -2.06 7.33 13.30
C VAL A 619 -2.71 6.72 14.54
N ARG A 620 -1.91 6.23 15.47
CA ARG A 620 -2.40 5.45 16.64
C ARG A 620 -2.00 6.06 17.98
N PRO A 621 -2.84 5.93 19.04
CA PRO A 621 -4.12 5.24 19.05
C PRO A 621 -5.31 6.12 18.61
N GLY A 622 -5.19 7.45 18.57
CA GLY A 622 -6.33 8.37 18.36
C GLY A 622 -7.04 8.33 17.01
N LEU A 623 -6.45 7.75 15.97
CA LEU A 623 -7.11 7.45 14.69
C LEU A 623 -7.05 5.95 14.35
N ARG A 624 -6.88 5.09 15.36
CA ARG A 624 -7.02 3.64 15.25
C ARG A 624 -7.35 3.06 16.65
N TRP A 625 -8.63 3.03 16.98
CA TRP A 625 -9.14 2.35 18.17
C TRP A 625 -9.66 0.94 17.83
N ILE A 626 -10.06 0.18 18.84
CA ILE A 626 -10.56 -1.18 18.65
C ILE A 626 -11.80 -1.19 17.74
N GLY A 627 -11.79 -2.05 16.71
CA GLY A 627 -12.84 -2.12 15.69
C GLY A 627 -12.58 -1.26 14.45
N THR A 628 -11.49 -0.48 14.42
CA THR A 628 -11.13 0.36 13.26
C THR A 628 -9.80 0.00 12.61
N THR A 629 -9.16 -1.12 12.96
CA THR A 629 -7.91 -1.51 12.29
C THR A 629 -8.11 -1.61 10.78
N GLU A 630 -9.24 -2.16 10.33
CA GLU A 630 -9.64 -2.29 8.92
C GLU A 630 -10.55 -1.16 8.42
N ILE A 631 -10.61 -0.03 9.12
CA ILE A 631 -11.45 1.10 8.73
C ILE A 631 -10.61 2.33 8.46
N THR A 632 -9.78 2.77 9.42
CA THR A 632 -9.12 4.07 9.27
C THR A 632 -7.99 4.08 8.25
N ASN A 633 -7.40 2.92 7.92
CA ASN A 633 -6.54 2.76 6.76
C ASN A 633 -7.32 2.94 5.44
N ASN A 634 -8.58 2.50 5.38
CA ASN A 634 -9.41 2.59 4.19
C ASN A 634 -9.90 4.01 3.86
N LEU A 635 -9.69 5.01 4.71
CA LEU A 635 -9.85 6.42 4.35
C LEU A 635 -8.89 6.77 3.21
N TYR A 636 -7.64 6.33 3.33
CA TYR A 636 -6.63 6.49 2.29
C TYR A 636 -6.99 5.73 1.01
N SER A 637 -7.46 4.48 1.16
CA SER A 637 -7.92 3.67 0.02
C SER A 637 -9.09 4.30 -0.71
N LEU A 638 -10.08 4.85 0.00
CA LEU A 638 -11.20 5.57 -0.61
C LEU A 638 -10.74 6.76 -1.43
N TRP A 639 -9.87 7.59 -0.85
CA TRP A 639 -9.38 8.79 -1.51
C TRP A 639 -8.55 8.48 -2.75
N ALA A 640 -7.61 7.53 -2.64
CA ALA A 640 -6.81 7.07 -3.77
C ALA A 640 -7.70 6.45 -4.85
N TYR A 641 -8.62 5.55 -4.48
CA TYR A 641 -9.52 4.89 -5.41
C TYR A 641 -10.43 5.88 -6.14
N TYR A 642 -11.09 6.80 -5.42
CA TYR A 642 -11.98 7.80 -6.02
C TYR A 642 -11.27 8.66 -7.09
N ASN A 643 -9.99 8.98 -6.87
CA ASN A 643 -9.24 9.86 -7.76
C ASN A 643 -8.53 9.12 -8.90
N LEU A 644 -8.03 7.92 -8.65
CA LEU A 644 -7.21 7.16 -9.60
C LEU A 644 -7.99 6.10 -10.40
N TYR A 645 -9.12 5.62 -9.88
CA TYR A 645 -10.00 4.70 -10.58
C TYR A 645 -11.07 5.48 -11.36
N SER A 646 -11.26 5.13 -12.63
CA SER A 646 -12.29 5.71 -13.48
C SER A 646 -13.27 4.60 -13.88
N PRO A 647 -14.47 4.54 -13.26
CA PRO A 647 -15.51 3.60 -13.69
C PRO A 647 -15.96 3.90 -15.13
N THR A 648 -16.66 2.94 -15.75
CA THR A 648 -17.27 3.16 -17.06
C THR A 648 -18.44 4.16 -16.93
N GLY A 649 -18.36 5.28 -17.65
CA GLY A 649 -19.38 6.35 -17.61
C GLY A 649 -18.85 7.68 -17.08
N ALA A 650 -19.74 8.66 -16.91
CA ALA A 650 -19.39 10.01 -16.46
C ALA A 650 -19.37 10.18 -14.93
N ASN A 651 -19.93 9.21 -14.19
CA ASN A 651 -20.10 9.30 -12.73
C ASN A 651 -18.89 8.69 -12.02
N ARG A 652 -18.31 9.39 -11.07
CA ARG A 652 -17.27 8.86 -10.18
C ARG A 652 -17.89 8.29 -8.91
N PHE A 653 -17.46 7.10 -8.53
CA PHE A 653 -17.90 6.42 -7.32
C PHE A 653 -16.83 5.44 -6.82
N THR A 654 -16.95 5.01 -5.58
CA THR A 654 -16.02 4.06 -4.95
C THR A 654 -16.64 2.66 -4.83
N ARG A 655 -15.89 1.73 -4.24
CA ARG A 655 -16.41 0.41 -3.85
C ARG A 655 -17.66 0.49 -2.95
N LEU A 656 -17.81 1.55 -2.16
CA LEU A 656 -18.96 1.72 -1.26
C LEU A 656 -20.28 1.90 -2.01
N GLU A 657 -20.29 2.68 -3.08
CA GLU A 657 -21.47 2.88 -3.91
C GLU A 657 -21.63 1.81 -4.99
N GLY A 658 -20.51 1.30 -5.54
CA GLY A 658 -20.50 0.51 -6.77
C GLY A 658 -20.59 -1.01 -6.58
N GLU A 659 -20.18 -1.55 -5.45
CA GLU A 659 -20.21 -3.00 -5.20
C GLU A 659 -21.51 -3.44 -4.53
N ILE A 660 -21.88 -4.70 -4.77
CA ILE A 660 -23.02 -5.33 -4.11
C ILE A 660 -22.51 -6.06 -2.86
N ALA A 661 -22.77 -5.50 -1.67
CA ALA A 661 -22.40 -6.12 -0.42
C ALA A 661 -23.44 -7.14 0.07
N ASP A 662 -23.11 -7.92 1.09
CA ASP A 662 -24.08 -8.82 1.73
C ASP A 662 -25.19 -8.06 2.44
N LYS A 663 -26.36 -8.73 2.53
CA LYS A 663 -27.58 -8.20 3.14
C LYS A 663 -27.70 -8.66 4.59
N THR A 664 -28.00 -7.71 5.48
CA THR A 664 -28.56 -7.97 6.82
C THR A 664 -30.00 -7.50 6.91
N VAL A 665 -30.26 -6.23 6.59
CA VAL A 665 -31.63 -5.65 6.63
C VAL A 665 -32.01 -4.94 5.33
N PHE A 666 -31.03 -4.53 4.52
CA PHE A 666 -31.23 -3.81 3.28
C PHE A 666 -31.04 -4.74 2.06
N PRO A 667 -31.77 -4.58 0.94
CA PRO A 667 -31.62 -5.46 -0.23
C PRO A 667 -30.19 -5.55 -0.80
N LYS A 668 -29.85 -6.69 -1.43
CA LYS A 668 -28.52 -6.96 -2.01
C LYS A 668 -28.39 -6.32 -3.40
N VAL A 669 -28.19 -5.01 -3.40
CA VAL A 669 -28.03 -4.14 -4.58
C VAL A 669 -26.84 -3.18 -4.39
N THR A 670 -26.36 -2.52 -5.45
CA THR A 670 -25.31 -1.50 -5.32
C THR A 670 -25.78 -0.34 -4.43
N GLY A 671 -24.87 0.27 -3.67
CA GLY A 671 -25.19 1.30 -2.69
C GLY A 671 -25.83 0.79 -1.39
N ASN A 672 -26.03 -0.53 -1.23
CA ASN A 672 -26.67 -1.11 -0.05
C ASN A 672 -25.91 -0.86 1.26
N ARG A 673 -24.58 -0.70 1.22
CA ARG A 673 -23.76 -0.36 2.41
C ARG A 673 -24.27 0.88 3.15
N PHE A 674 -24.74 1.89 2.41
CA PHE A 674 -25.32 3.11 2.97
C PHE A 674 -26.67 2.84 3.65
N GLY A 675 -27.55 2.10 2.96
CA GLY A 675 -28.85 1.73 3.52
C GLY A 675 -28.73 0.87 4.79
N GLU A 676 -27.83 -0.12 4.76
CA GLU A 676 -27.52 -0.98 5.92
C GLU A 676 -27.08 -0.15 7.13
N ILE A 677 -26.07 0.72 6.97
CA ILE A 677 -25.53 1.46 8.10
C ILE A 677 -26.54 2.48 8.65
N ILE A 678 -27.33 3.15 7.79
CA ILE A 678 -28.37 4.10 8.22
C ILE A 678 -29.46 3.38 9.00
N ILE A 679 -29.91 2.20 8.55
CA ILE A 679 -30.91 1.42 9.30
C ILE A 679 -30.36 1.02 10.68
N GLN A 680 -29.13 0.53 10.76
CA GLN A 680 -28.56 0.12 12.06
C GLN A 680 -28.40 1.31 13.00
N THR A 681 -27.85 2.42 12.52
CA THR A 681 -27.44 3.55 13.37
C THR A 681 -28.58 4.54 13.59
N GLN A 682 -29.03 5.26 12.57
CA GLN A 682 -30.03 6.31 12.68
C GLN A 682 -31.41 5.77 13.09
N ILE A 683 -31.84 4.66 12.47
CA ILE A 683 -33.21 4.13 12.64
C ILE A 683 -33.31 3.23 13.86
N ASN A 684 -32.41 2.24 14.00
CA ASN A 684 -32.42 1.30 15.12
C ASN A 684 -31.65 1.80 16.34
N GLY A 685 -30.95 2.93 16.24
CA GLY A 685 -30.26 3.57 17.37
C GLY A 685 -29.02 2.84 17.86
N LYS A 686 -28.41 1.96 17.05
CA LYS A 686 -27.22 1.19 17.43
C LYS A 686 -25.94 2.02 17.37
N ASN A 687 -24.94 1.60 18.15
CA ASN A 687 -23.61 2.13 18.02
C ASN A 687 -22.96 1.58 16.74
N ILE A 688 -22.14 2.38 16.06
CA ILE A 688 -21.45 1.98 14.84
C ILE A 688 -20.59 0.71 15.03
N MET A 689 -20.01 0.54 16.22
CA MET A 689 -19.17 -0.61 16.58
C MET A 689 -19.95 -1.85 17.01
N ASP A 690 -21.30 -1.81 17.07
CA ASP A 690 -22.09 -3.02 17.31
C ASP A 690 -21.84 -4.10 16.24
N GLN A 691 -21.33 -3.72 15.06
CA GLN A 691 -20.99 -4.65 13.98
C GLN A 691 -19.80 -5.58 14.28
N PHE A 692 -19.01 -5.29 15.31
CA PHE A 692 -17.78 -6.03 15.63
C PHE A 692 -17.83 -6.76 16.97
N ARG A 693 -19.02 -6.79 17.58
CA ARG A 693 -19.23 -7.39 18.89
C ARG A 693 -19.07 -8.90 18.84
N THR A 694 -18.27 -9.43 19.77
CA THR A 694 -18.07 -10.88 19.93
C THR A 694 -19.32 -11.65 20.33
N ASP A 695 -20.28 -10.98 20.99
CA ASP A 695 -21.57 -11.55 21.40
C ASP A 695 -22.69 -11.34 20.38
N TYR A 696 -22.34 -10.85 19.18
CA TYR A 696 -23.25 -10.65 18.07
C TYR A 696 -22.74 -11.37 16.82
N VAL A 697 -23.65 -11.72 15.90
CA VAL A 697 -23.22 -12.28 14.61
C VAL A 697 -22.68 -11.13 13.77
N ASN A 698 -21.35 -11.09 13.62
CA ASN A 698 -20.68 -10.10 12.79
C ASN A 698 -21.24 -10.17 11.35
N PRO A 699 -21.70 -9.04 10.77
CA PRO A 699 -22.05 -9.02 9.37
C PRO A 699 -20.79 -9.23 8.52
N ALA A 700 -20.93 -9.94 7.40
CA ALA A 700 -19.81 -10.26 6.49
C ALA A 700 -19.09 -9.03 5.89
N ASP A 701 -19.65 -7.82 6.04
CA ASP A 701 -19.15 -6.56 5.45
C ASP A 701 -19.03 -5.42 6.49
N ALA A 702 -18.77 -5.76 7.75
CA ALA A 702 -18.70 -4.80 8.87
C ALA A 702 -17.74 -3.61 8.62
N ASN A 703 -16.57 -3.88 8.02
CA ASN A 703 -15.52 -2.88 7.73
C ASN A 703 -16.04 -1.79 6.79
N PHE A 704 -16.52 -2.17 5.59
CA PHE A 704 -16.99 -1.22 4.59
C PHE A 704 -18.26 -0.47 5.03
N ARG A 705 -19.17 -1.12 5.77
CA ARG A 705 -20.36 -0.43 6.30
C ARG A 705 -20.00 0.62 7.33
N SER A 706 -19.05 0.31 8.22
CA SER A 706 -18.57 1.24 9.24
C SER A 706 -17.66 2.33 8.68
N LEU A 707 -17.16 2.15 7.45
CA LEU A 707 -16.39 3.14 6.71
C LEU A 707 -17.27 4.27 6.13
N VAL A 708 -18.56 4.02 5.90
CA VAL A 708 -19.47 4.99 5.25
C VAL A 708 -19.47 6.36 5.93
N PRO A 709 -19.60 6.52 7.26
CA PRO A 709 -19.58 7.84 7.89
C PRO A 709 -18.27 8.61 7.67
N PHE A 710 -17.12 7.93 7.60
CA PHE A 710 -15.85 8.60 7.31
C PHE A 710 -15.83 9.09 5.86
N TRP A 711 -16.30 8.27 4.91
CA TRP A 711 -16.43 8.69 3.52
C TRP A 711 -17.37 9.89 3.35
N GLN A 712 -18.44 9.96 4.14
CA GLN A 712 -19.37 11.10 4.13
C GLN A 712 -18.72 12.41 4.58
N LEU A 713 -17.83 12.35 5.57
CA LEU A 713 -17.03 13.51 5.98
C LEU A 713 -16.06 13.95 4.87
N GLU A 714 -15.38 13.01 4.21
CA GLU A 714 -14.50 13.30 3.08
C GLU A 714 -15.27 13.92 1.91
N LEU A 715 -16.39 13.31 1.51
CA LEU A 715 -17.25 13.85 0.45
C LEU A 715 -17.73 15.27 0.76
N TYR A 716 -18.15 15.54 2.00
CA TYR A 716 -18.70 16.84 2.37
C TYR A 716 -17.62 17.92 2.51
N TYR A 717 -16.53 17.63 3.23
CA TYR A 717 -15.50 18.63 3.55
C TYR A 717 -14.38 18.71 2.51
N GLN A 718 -13.92 17.58 1.96
CA GLN A 718 -12.85 17.57 0.95
C GLN A 718 -13.36 17.84 -0.46
N LEU A 719 -14.57 17.40 -0.84
CA LEU A 719 -15.05 17.50 -2.22
C LEU A 719 -16.20 18.50 -2.43
N ALA A 720 -17.14 18.61 -1.49
CA ALA A 720 -18.26 19.54 -1.58
C ALA A 720 -17.95 20.94 -1.00
N GLY A 721 -16.74 21.17 -0.49
CA GLY A 721 -16.32 22.47 0.06
C GLY A 721 -17.21 22.94 1.21
N ALA A 722 -17.63 21.99 2.06
CA ALA A 722 -18.55 22.19 3.20
C ALA A 722 -19.91 22.82 2.81
N SER A 723 -20.31 22.76 1.54
CA SER A 723 -21.45 23.55 1.00
C SER A 723 -21.32 25.06 1.25
N LYS A 724 -20.09 25.56 1.40
CA LYS A 724 -19.76 26.98 1.62
C LYS A 724 -18.95 27.58 0.48
N GLY A 725 -18.70 26.81 -0.58
CA GLY A 725 -17.75 27.19 -1.63
C GLY A 725 -16.30 27.24 -1.14
N ALA A 726 -15.99 26.55 -0.04
CA ALA A 726 -14.62 26.45 0.46
C ALA A 726 -13.74 25.64 -0.51
N SER A 727 -12.43 25.85 -0.41
CA SER A 727 -11.45 25.08 -1.19
C SER A 727 -11.64 23.58 -0.97
N THR A 728 -11.48 22.81 -2.05
CA THR A 728 -11.50 21.34 -2.03
C THR A 728 -10.09 20.79 -1.92
N LEU A 729 -9.93 19.57 -1.41
CA LEU A 729 -8.64 18.90 -1.37
C LEU A 729 -8.28 18.44 -2.79
N ALA A 730 -7.18 18.94 -3.33
CA ALA A 730 -6.68 18.52 -4.63
C ALA A 730 -6.07 17.11 -4.53
N PHE A 731 -6.17 16.35 -5.62
CA PHE A 731 -5.40 15.11 -5.77
C PHE A 731 -4.29 15.35 -6.78
N ASP A 732 -3.05 15.15 -6.34
CA ASP A 732 -1.89 15.29 -7.19
C ASP A 732 -1.42 13.91 -7.68
N SER A 733 -1.56 13.67 -8.98
CA SER A 733 -1.11 12.45 -9.65
C SER A 733 0.13 12.66 -10.50
N ASP A 734 0.66 13.88 -10.58
CA ASP A 734 1.81 14.21 -11.42
C ASP A 734 3.09 14.22 -10.58
N MET A 735 3.89 13.16 -10.68
CA MET A 735 5.15 13.04 -9.94
C MET A 735 6.35 13.69 -10.67
N SER A 736 6.11 14.36 -11.81
CA SER A 736 7.20 14.93 -12.61
C SER A 736 7.82 16.19 -11.99
N ASP A 737 7.08 16.91 -11.13
CA ASP A 737 7.46 18.20 -10.57
C ASP A 737 7.85 18.19 -9.07
N GLU A 738 7.88 17.01 -8.44
CA GLU A 738 8.14 16.83 -7.00
C GLU A 738 9.42 17.49 -6.49
N ASP A 739 10.46 17.60 -7.33
CA ASP A 739 11.72 18.28 -6.99
C ASP A 739 11.55 19.80 -6.75
N THR A 740 10.44 20.39 -7.21
CA THR A 740 10.20 21.84 -7.24
C THR A 740 8.93 22.30 -6.54
N GLN A 741 8.23 21.39 -5.84
CA GLN A 741 6.96 21.73 -5.22
C GLN A 741 7.10 22.83 -4.17
N SER A 742 6.27 23.86 -4.32
CA SER A 742 6.13 24.92 -3.34
C SER A 742 5.07 24.54 -2.31
N PRO A 743 5.26 24.88 -1.02
CA PRO A 743 4.23 24.66 -0.01
C PRO A 743 2.91 25.29 -0.44
N SER A 744 1.79 24.59 -0.18
CA SER A 744 0.47 25.15 -0.42
C SER A 744 0.32 26.48 0.35
N GLY A 745 -0.20 27.50 -0.35
CA GLY A 745 -0.44 28.80 0.24
C GLY A 745 -1.45 28.71 1.40
N PRO A 746 -1.40 29.62 2.38
CA PRO A 746 -2.31 29.58 3.52
C PRO A 746 -3.77 29.71 3.06
N VAL A 747 -4.63 28.83 3.56
CA VAL A 747 -6.08 28.91 3.34
C VAL A 747 -6.65 30.06 4.20
N THR A 748 -7.51 30.89 3.60
CA THR A 748 -8.21 31.95 4.34
C THR A 748 -9.44 31.36 5.03
N GLY A 749 -9.52 31.50 6.36
CA GLY A 749 -10.63 30.95 7.16
C GLY A 749 -10.39 29.52 7.62
N VAL A 750 -11.46 28.74 7.78
CA VAL A 750 -11.38 27.32 8.18
C VAL A 750 -11.00 26.47 6.97
N ASP A 751 -9.97 25.66 7.13
CA ASP A 751 -9.49 24.74 6.09
C ASP A 751 -10.21 23.39 6.15
N TYR A 752 -11.46 23.38 5.66
CA TYR A 752 -12.31 22.19 5.64
C TYR A 752 -11.69 21.03 4.86
N ALA A 753 -10.98 21.32 3.75
CA ALA A 753 -10.34 20.31 2.91
C ALA A 753 -9.34 19.46 3.70
N HIS A 754 -8.69 20.04 4.70
CA HIS A 754 -7.67 19.36 5.51
C HIS A 754 -8.19 18.95 6.90
N TRP A 755 -9.50 18.69 7.05
CA TRP A 755 -10.07 18.32 8.36
C TRP A 755 -9.35 17.12 8.98
N LEU A 756 -9.11 16.04 8.20
CA LEU A 756 -8.43 14.84 8.70
C LEU A 756 -6.98 15.13 9.09
N ALA A 757 -6.28 15.94 8.31
CA ALA A 757 -4.93 16.39 8.60
C ALA A 757 -4.87 17.15 9.93
N VAL A 758 -5.83 18.05 10.19
CA VAL A 758 -5.92 18.80 11.46
C VAL A 758 -6.20 17.86 12.64
N VAL A 759 -7.09 16.87 12.47
CA VAL A 759 -7.35 15.84 13.51
C VAL A 759 -6.10 15.00 13.76
N ALA A 760 -5.44 14.52 12.72
CA ALA A 760 -4.22 13.73 12.81
C ALA A 760 -3.10 14.51 13.51
N GLU A 761 -2.99 15.81 13.23
CA GLU A 761 -2.01 16.68 13.88
C GLU A 761 -2.33 16.90 15.35
N LYS A 762 -3.61 17.07 15.71
CA LYS A 762 -4.03 17.14 17.12
C LYS A 762 -3.68 15.85 17.87
N VAL A 763 -3.96 14.70 17.27
CA VAL A 763 -3.66 13.37 17.83
C VAL A 763 -2.15 13.16 17.99
N ARG A 764 -1.33 13.52 17.01
CA ARG A 764 0.15 13.41 17.11
C ARG A 764 0.71 14.21 18.29
N ASN A 765 0.13 15.36 18.60
CA ASN A 765 0.60 16.24 19.68
C ASN A 765 -0.11 16.03 21.04
N THR A 766 -0.93 14.99 21.19
CA THR A 766 -1.63 14.66 22.44
C THR A 766 -1.12 13.33 22.98
N ASP A 767 -0.74 13.20 24.25
CA ASP A 767 -0.49 11.88 24.84
C ASP A 767 -1.83 11.18 25.11
N GLU A 768 -2.03 10.05 24.46
CA GLU A 768 -3.27 9.27 24.52
C GLU A 768 -3.03 7.84 25.03
N SER A 769 -1.82 7.56 25.53
CA SER A 769 -1.40 6.22 25.97
C SER A 769 -2.24 5.65 27.12
N GLN A 770 -2.83 6.53 27.94
CA GLN A 770 -3.66 6.17 29.10
C GLN A 770 -5.17 6.31 28.84
N LEU A 771 -5.58 6.65 27.61
CA LEU A 771 -6.99 6.80 27.28
C LEU A 771 -7.65 5.45 27.01
N THR A 772 -8.89 5.30 27.46
CA THR A 772 -9.72 4.15 27.11
C THR A 772 -10.15 4.23 25.64
N GLN A 773 -10.49 3.08 25.05
CA GLN A 773 -10.98 3.02 23.67
C GLN A 773 -12.18 3.96 23.43
N GLY A 774 -13.11 4.05 24.39
CA GLY A 774 -14.24 4.98 24.30
C GLY A 774 -13.82 6.45 24.37
N GLN A 775 -12.81 6.79 25.17
CA GLN A 775 -12.27 8.16 25.20
C GLN A 775 -11.60 8.55 23.89
N LEU A 776 -10.95 7.61 23.19
CA LEU A 776 -10.40 7.84 21.86
C LEU A 776 -11.51 8.18 20.85
N VAL A 777 -12.62 7.42 20.85
CA VAL A 777 -13.78 7.72 19.99
C VAL A 777 -14.36 9.11 20.30
N MET A 778 -14.53 9.45 21.58
CA MET A 778 -15.03 10.77 21.98
C MET A 778 -14.07 11.91 21.62
N ASN A 779 -12.76 11.67 21.69
CA ASN A 779 -11.76 12.63 21.23
C ASN A 779 -11.81 12.81 19.71
N PHE A 780 -11.99 11.75 18.93
CA PHE A 780 -12.18 11.86 17.48
C PHE A 780 -13.36 12.78 17.16
N VAL A 781 -14.52 12.57 17.79
CA VAL A 781 -15.71 13.43 17.59
C VAL A 781 -15.40 14.90 17.91
N LYS A 782 -14.83 15.19 19.08
CA LYS A 782 -14.48 16.57 19.47
C LYS A 782 -13.46 17.20 18.51
N ASN A 783 -12.42 16.45 18.17
CA ASN A 783 -11.34 16.93 17.31
C ASN A 783 -11.86 17.21 15.90
N THR A 784 -12.79 16.40 15.37
CA THR A 784 -13.42 16.66 14.08
C THR A 784 -14.27 17.94 14.14
N CYS A 785 -15.11 18.12 15.17
CA CYS A 785 -15.85 19.38 15.36
C CYS A 785 -14.92 20.59 15.44
N ASP A 786 -13.82 20.50 16.21
CA ASP A 786 -12.84 21.57 16.35
C ASP A 786 -12.10 21.85 15.01
N ALA A 787 -11.80 20.82 14.22
CA ALA A 787 -11.10 20.95 12.94
C ALA A 787 -11.93 21.71 11.89
N VAL A 788 -13.23 21.44 11.83
CA VAL A 788 -14.14 22.12 10.89
C VAL A 788 -14.87 23.32 11.50
N GLN A 789 -14.74 23.53 12.81
CA GLN A 789 -15.45 24.57 13.58
C GLN A 789 -16.96 24.57 13.35
N GLU A 790 -17.55 23.36 13.28
CA GLU A 790 -18.98 23.14 13.10
C GLU A 790 -19.55 22.21 14.18
N ASP A 791 -20.83 22.42 14.51
CA ASP A 791 -21.59 21.52 15.39
C ASP A 791 -22.05 20.28 14.60
N LEU A 792 -21.28 19.19 14.73
CA LEU A 792 -21.55 17.89 14.12
C LEU A 792 -22.29 16.91 15.04
N ILE A 793 -22.93 17.37 16.13
CA ILE A 793 -23.64 16.47 17.06
C ILE A 793 -24.70 15.63 16.35
N ASP A 794 -25.48 16.22 15.43
CA ASP A 794 -26.53 15.51 14.71
C ASP A 794 -25.94 14.42 13.79
N PHE A 795 -24.85 14.73 13.09
CA PHE A 795 -24.15 13.78 12.23
C PHE A 795 -23.62 12.59 13.02
N PHE A 796 -22.90 12.82 14.12
CA PHE A 796 -22.33 11.76 14.95
C PHE A 796 -23.38 10.99 15.76
N THR A 797 -24.54 11.59 16.01
CA THR A 797 -25.70 10.89 16.59
C THR A 797 -26.35 9.96 15.57
N ASN A 798 -26.58 10.44 14.34
CA ASN A 798 -27.19 9.66 13.26
C ASN A 798 -26.31 8.50 12.79
N THR A 799 -24.99 8.68 12.81
CA THR A 799 -24.01 7.66 12.38
C THR A 799 -23.55 6.73 13.50
N GLY A 800 -24.12 6.86 14.71
CA GLY A 800 -23.93 5.89 15.79
C GLY A 800 -22.67 6.08 16.64
N PHE A 801 -21.89 7.15 16.46
CA PHE A 801 -20.74 7.47 17.32
C PHE A 801 -21.18 7.94 18.71
N LEU A 802 -22.26 8.73 18.78
CA LEU A 802 -22.85 9.24 20.03
C LEU A 802 -23.98 8.34 20.54
N LYS A 803 -23.72 7.04 20.60
CA LYS A 803 -24.61 6.01 21.17
C LYS A 803 -23.85 5.19 22.22
N PRO A 804 -24.44 4.88 23.39
CA PRO A 804 -23.76 4.07 24.39
C PRO A 804 -23.42 2.67 23.86
N ILE A 805 -22.27 2.14 24.27
CA ILE A 805 -21.86 0.76 24.03
C ILE A 805 -21.04 0.28 25.21
N ASN A 806 -21.16 -0.99 25.56
CA ASN A 806 -20.31 -1.66 26.54
C ASN A 806 -20.13 -3.11 26.12
N ALA A 807 -19.17 -3.37 25.24
CA ALA A 807 -19.01 -4.69 24.63
C ALA A 807 -17.55 -5.01 24.30
N THR A 808 -17.27 -6.30 24.19
CA THR A 808 -15.99 -6.81 23.67
C THR A 808 -16.05 -6.87 22.14
N ILE A 809 -15.12 -6.15 21.52
CA ILE A 809 -14.98 -5.97 20.07
C ILE A 809 -13.88 -6.88 19.56
N SER A 810 -14.15 -7.60 18.47
CA SER A 810 -13.19 -8.48 17.77
C SER A 810 -12.55 -7.75 16.60
N ASP A 811 -11.27 -7.41 16.71
CA ASP A 811 -10.50 -6.68 15.69
C ASP A 811 -9.01 -7.06 15.77
N TYR A 812 -8.63 -8.17 15.12
CA TYR A 812 -7.34 -8.90 15.25
C TYR A 812 -6.97 -9.40 16.65
N SER A 813 -7.58 -8.82 17.66
CA SER A 813 -7.55 -9.14 19.08
C SER A 813 -8.90 -8.73 19.68
N ASN A 814 -9.23 -9.26 20.84
CA ASN A 814 -10.43 -8.87 21.56
C ASN A 814 -10.12 -7.67 22.48
N GLY A 815 -10.89 -6.60 22.37
CA GLY A 815 -10.73 -5.40 23.20
C GLY A 815 -12.07 -4.87 23.73
N GLN A 816 -12.07 -4.32 24.94
CA GLN A 816 -13.26 -3.73 25.54
C GLN A 816 -13.49 -2.31 24.99
N LEU A 817 -14.69 -2.06 24.44
CA LEU A 817 -15.15 -0.71 24.08
C LEU A 817 -16.32 -0.32 24.98
N THR A 818 -16.10 0.71 25.80
CA THR A 818 -17.12 1.29 26.68
C THR A 818 -17.27 2.78 26.39
N ILE A 819 -18.46 3.17 25.93
CA ILE A 819 -18.90 4.56 25.77
C ILE A 819 -20.16 4.71 26.61
N THR A 820 -20.12 5.57 27.62
CA THR A 820 -21.26 5.82 28.52
C THR A 820 -22.07 7.01 28.06
N GLN A 821 -23.31 7.14 28.56
CA GLN A 821 -24.12 8.33 28.31
C GLN A 821 -23.44 9.61 28.83
N SER A 822 -22.78 9.55 30.00
CA SER A 822 -22.04 10.69 30.55
C SER A 822 -20.94 11.18 29.59
N MET A 823 -20.18 10.27 28.99
CA MET A 823 -19.13 10.64 28.03
C MET A 823 -19.72 11.34 26.79
N ILE A 824 -20.89 10.88 26.32
CA ILE A 824 -21.60 11.48 25.19
C ILE A 824 -22.12 12.88 25.57
N ASP A 825 -22.69 13.03 26.75
CA ASP A 825 -23.22 14.30 27.25
C ASP A 825 -22.09 15.32 27.43
N ASP A 826 -20.92 14.90 27.91
CA ASP A 826 -19.71 15.73 28.01
C ASP A 826 -19.24 16.22 26.64
N VAL A 827 -19.24 15.36 25.62
CA VAL A 827 -18.89 15.74 24.25
C VAL A 827 -19.90 16.74 23.69
N LYS A 828 -21.21 16.52 23.89
CA LYS A 828 -22.25 17.45 23.44
C LYS A 828 -22.11 18.80 24.14
N ALA A 829 -21.90 18.82 25.45
CA ALA A 829 -21.69 20.04 26.21
C ALA A 829 -20.42 20.78 25.73
N TYR A 830 -19.33 20.06 25.47
CA TYR A 830 -18.10 20.63 24.91
C TYR A 830 -18.35 21.32 23.57
N VAL A 831 -18.98 20.63 22.61
CA VAL A 831 -19.24 21.18 21.27
C VAL A 831 -20.18 22.38 21.33
N LEU A 832 -21.27 22.30 22.12
CA LEU A 832 -22.21 23.43 22.29
C LEU A 832 -21.54 24.65 22.94
N MET A 833 -20.62 24.45 23.88
CA MET A 833 -19.87 25.53 24.54
C MET A 833 -18.97 26.29 23.57
N LYS A 834 -18.50 25.66 22.48
CA LYS A 834 -17.69 26.34 21.45
C LYS A 834 -18.47 27.38 20.66
N GLY A 835 -19.80 27.30 20.65
CA GLY A 835 -20.65 28.20 19.86
C GLY A 835 -20.50 28.01 18.36
N TYR A 836 -20.09 26.82 17.91
CA TYR A 836 -19.98 26.50 16.49
C TYR A 836 -21.34 26.54 15.79
N THR A 837 -21.36 27.02 14.55
CA THR A 837 -22.56 26.96 13.72
C THR A 837 -22.82 25.54 13.25
N LYS A 838 -24.08 25.16 13.05
CA LYS A 838 -24.40 23.91 12.36
C LYS A 838 -23.89 23.93 10.91
N PRO A 839 -23.53 22.77 10.34
CA PRO A 839 -23.25 22.66 8.92
C PRO A 839 -24.42 23.17 8.07
N ILE A 840 -24.13 23.63 6.84
CA ILE A 840 -25.16 24.09 5.90
C ILE A 840 -26.14 22.97 5.57
N SER A 841 -25.66 21.73 5.48
CA SER A 841 -26.50 20.56 5.29
C SER A 841 -26.83 19.89 6.62
N PRO A 842 -28.12 19.68 6.96
CA PRO A 842 -28.52 18.87 8.11
C PRO A 842 -28.51 17.36 7.82
N VAL A 843 -28.18 16.94 6.60
CA VAL A 843 -28.27 15.55 6.12
C VAL A 843 -26.94 15.05 5.53
N ILE A 844 -25.81 15.46 6.10
CA ILE A 844 -24.47 14.97 5.71
C ILE A 844 -24.43 13.44 5.72
N ASN A 845 -25.16 12.78 6.64
CA ASN A 845 -25.25 11.32 6.71
C ASN A 845 -26.00 10.67 5.54
N TYR A 846 -26.46 11.42 4.54
CA TYR A 846 -27.01 10.93 3.26
C TYR A 846 -26.12 11.20 2.05
N ILE A 847 -25.01 11.94 2.19
CA ILE A 847 -24.11 12.20 1.06
C ILE A 847 -23.47 10.89 0.56
N SER A 848 -23.25 10.81 -0.74
CA SER A 848 -22.49 9.78 -1.45
C SER A 848 -21.75 10.41 -2.62
N ALA A 849 -20.83 9.69 -3.25
CA ALA A 849 -20.16 10.17 -4.46
C ALA A 849 -21.14 10.63 -5.55
N ASN A 850 -22.32 10.00 -5.63
CA ASN A 850 -23.37 10.29 -6.60
C ASN A 850 -24.07 11.65 -6.38
N SER A 851 -23.93 12.25 -5.20
CA SER A 851 -24.70 13.43 -4.78
C SER A 851 -23.84 14.64 -4.44
N VAL A 852 -22.50 14.54 -4.49
CA VAL A 852 -21.56 15.63 -4.14
C VAL A 852 -21.93 16.95 -4.81
N ASN A 853 -22.30 16.93 -6.09
CA ASN A 853 -22.65 18.12 -6.85
C ASN A 853 -23.85 18.87 -6.28
N ALA A 854 -24.84 18.17 -5.70
CA ALA A 854 -26.01 18.81 -5.08
C ALA A 854 -25.60 19.59 -3.82
N TYR A 855 -24.71 19.02 -3.00
CA TYR A 855 -24.15 19.68 -1.81
C TYR A 855 -23.22 20.84 -2.20
N LYS A 856 -22.30 20.62 -3.13
CA LYS A 856 -21.29 21.59 -3.55
C LYS A 856 -21.91 22.86 -4.13
N ASN A 857 -22.91 22.68 -4.98
CA ASN A 857 -23.53 23.77 -5.74
C ASN A 857 -24.87 24.22 -5.15
N LEU A 858 -25.24 23.75 -3.94
CA LEU A 858 -26.46 24.12 -3.24
C LEU A 858 -27.73 23.92 -4.08
N LEU A 859 -27.78 22.86 -4.88
CA LEU A 859 -28.85 22.65 -5.87
C LEU A 859 -30.13 22.14 -5.19
N PRO A 860 -31.28 22.84 -5.35
CA PRO A 860 -32.51 22.42 -4.71
C PRO A 860 -33.03 21.12 -5.31
N VAL A 861 -33.56 20.25 -4.47
CA VAL A 861 -34.30 19.06 -4.92
C VAL A 861 -35.56 19.49 -5.66
N SER A 862 -35.83 18.85 -6.79
CA SER A 862 -37.03 19.11 -7.60
C SER A 862 -37.61 17.82 -8.14
N GLY A 863 -38.92 17.70 -8.12
CA GLY A 863 -39.65 16.60 -8.72
C GLY A 863 -41.16 16.78 -8.55
N ILE A 864 -41.94 15.99 -9.28
CA ILE A 864 -43.41 16.01 -9.20
C ILE A 864 -43.86 14.69 -8.59
N THR A 865 -44.59 14.74 -7.48
CA THR A 865 -45.14 13.57 -6.78
C THR A 865 -45.81 12.60 -7.75
N GLY A 866 -45.44 11.32 -7.66
CA GLY A 866 -45.95 10.24 -8.50
C GLY A 866 -45.33 10.13 -9.90
N ILE A 867 -44.61 11.14 -10.39
CA ILE A 867 -43.99 11.08 -11.72
C ILE A 867 -42.64 10.34 -11.65
N GLY A 868 -42.43 9.41 -12.58
CA GLY A 868 -41.19 8.63 -12.65
C GLY A 868 -40.99 7.69 -11.46
N ALA A 869 -42.05 7.33 -10.73
CA ALA A 869 -41.99 6.45 -9.57
C ALA A 869 -42.93 5.24 -9.77
N GLN A 870 -42.40 4.03 -9.68
CA GLN A 870 -43.16 2.80 -9.89
C GLN A 870 -42.73 1.71 -8.91
N ILE A 871 -43.70 1.03 -8.27
CA ILE A 871 -43.39 -0.17 -7.49
C ILE A 871 -43.01 -1.30 -8.44
N VAL A 872 -41.85 -1.89 -8.20
CA VAL A 872 -41.33 -3.04 -8.93
C VAL A 872 -40.95 -4.15 -7.97
N ASN A 873 -41.01 -5.39 -8.43
CA ASN A 873 -40.53 -6.54 -7.67
C ASN A 873 -39.46 -7.25 -8.52
N ASN A 874 -38.35 -7.60 -7.89
CA ASN A 874 -37.32 -8.44 -8.49
C ASN A 874 -36.85 -9.50 -7.48
N THR A 875 -35.82 -10.26 -7.84
CA THR A 875 -35.27 -11.33 -6.98
C THR A 875 -34.69 -10.84 -5.65
N GLN A 876 -34.38 -9.55 -5.52
CA GLN A 876 -33.82 -8.92 -4.31
C GLN A 876 -34.88 -8.33 -3.37
N GLY A 877 -36.12 -8.18 -3.84
CA GLY A 877 -37.24 -7.67 -3.06
C GLY A 877 -38.17 -6.73 -3.83
N GLN A 878 -39.00 -6.03 -3.07
CA GLN A 878 -39.86 -4.97 -3.57
C GLN A 878 -39.12 -3.63 -3.45
N PHE A 879 -39.20 -2.83 -4.51
CA PHE A 879 -38.61 -1.49 -4.58
C PHE A 879 -39.63 -0.50 -5.13
N LEU A 880 -39.44 0.77 -4.78
CA LEU A 880 -39.95 1.87 -5.58
C LEU A 880 -38.84 2.28 -6.54
N LEU A 881 -38.99 1.93 -7.82
CA LEU A 881 -38.10 2.38 -8.88
C LEU A 881 -38.39 3.85 -9.16
N VAL A 882 -37.38 4.70 -8.97
CA VAL A 882 -37.44 6.14 -9.22
C VAL A 882 -36.53 6.49 -10.40
N ASN A 883 -37.08 7.16 -11.41
CA ASN A 883 -36.32 7.73 -12.52
C ASN A 883 -35.67 9.04 -12.07
N ASN A 884 -34.34 9.07 -11.98
CA ASN A 884 -33.61 10.21 -11.42
C ASN A 884 -33.73 11.47 -12.29
N SER A 885 -34.01 11.35 -13.59
CA SER A 885 -34.25 12.50 -14.48
C SER A 885 -35.51 13.30 -14.11
N GLN A 886 -36.44 12.70 -13.36
CA GLN A 886 -37.67 13.35 -12.87
C GLN A 886 -37.51 13.88 -11.45
N TRP A 887 -36.41 13.54 -10.77
CA TRP A 887 -36.14 13.82 -9.36
C TRP A 887 -34.75 14.45 -9.17
N SER A 888 -34.49 15.53 -9.91
CA SER A 888 -33.18 16.20 -9.93
C SER A 888 -32.72 16.64 -8.54
N ASN A 889 -31.42 16.48 -8.30
CA ASN A 889 -30.72 16.87 -7.07
C ASN A 889 -31.24 16.21 -5.78
N ALA A 890 -32.03 15.14 -5.88
CA ALA A 890 -32.27 14.27 -4.74
C ALA A 890 -30.93 13.65 -4.29
N VAL A 891 -30.66 13.68 -2.99
CA VAL A 891 -29.45 13.08 -2.41
C VAL A 891 -29.74 11.69 -1.85
N ALA A 892 -30.96 11.48 -1.37
CA ALA A 892 -31.47 10.21 -0.89
C ALA A 892 -33.00 10.17 -0.96
N PHE A 893 -33.54 8.99 -0.74
CA PHE A 893 -34.96 8.70 -0.64
C PHE A 893 -35.26 8.05 0.71
N GLU A 894 -36.11 8.67 1.50
CA GLU A 894 -36.54 8.17 2.79
C GLU A 894 -37.88 7.43 2.66
N THR A 895 -37.92 6.19 3.16
CA THR A 895 -39.11 5.34 3.17
C THR A 895 -39.73 5.31 4.56
N TYR A 896 -41.05 5.54 4.63
CA TYR A 896 -41.82 5.63 5.88
C TYR A 896 -42.93 4.58 5.94
N ASN A 897 -43.23 4.14 7.15
CA ASN A 897 -44.35 3.23 7.44
C ASN A 897 -45.66 3.99 7.71
N ALA A 898 -46.76 3.25 7.91
CA ALA A 898 -48.09 3.81 8.18
C ALA A 898 -48.19 4.67 9.46
N SER A 899 -47.23 4.56 10.36
CA SER A 899 -47.12 5.36 11.59
C SER A 899 -46.22 6.60 11.42
N ASP A 900 -45.88 6.95 10.18
CA ASP A 900 -44.96 8.04 9.83
C ASP A 900 -43.56 7.91 10.47
N GLN A 901 -43.12 6.67 10.71
CA GLN A 901 -41.76 6.38 11.16
C GLN A 901 -40.86 6.11 9.95
N LEU A 902 -39.65 6.69 9.97
CA LEU A 902 -38.60 6.38 8.99
C LEU A 902 -38.15 4.92 9.19
N ILE A 903 -38.19 4.12 8.13
CA ILE A 903 -37.86 2.68 8.20
C ILE A 903 -36.71 2.27 7.26
N SER A 904 -36.41 3.07 6.23
CA SER A 904 -35.30 2.82 5.32
C SER A 904 -34.87 4.11 4.62
N VAL A 905 -33.61 4.17 4.18
CA VAL A 905 -33.06 5.25 3.36
C VAL A 905 -32.24 4.65 2.24
N SER A 906 -32.51 5.07 1.01
CA SER A 906 -31.73 4.70 -0.18
C SER A 906 -31.03 5.94 -0.73
N ILE A 907 -29.71 5.92 -0.86
CA ILE A 907 -28.99 7.03 -1.52
C ILE A 907 -29.34 7.05 -3.03
N THR A 908 -29.24 8.21 -3.66
CA THR A 908 -29.43 8.32 -5.11
C THR A 908 -28.46 7.40 -5.86
N GLY A 909 -28.99 6.59 -6.79
CA GLY A 909 -28.24 5.57 -7.54
C GLY A 909 -28.19 4.19 -6.88
N THR A 910 -28.87 3.98 -5.75
CA THR A 910 -29.02 2.63 -5.17
C THR A 910 -29.57 1.67 -6.22
N GLY A 911 -28.88 0.56 -6.46
CA GLY A 911 -29.22 -0.45 -7.47
C GLY A 911 -28.93 -0.06 -8.93
N ASP A 912 -28.39 1.12 -9.21
CA ASP A 912 -28.07 1.58 -10.57
C ASP A 912 -26.91 2.59 -10.60
N THR A 913 -25.70 2.10 -10.90
CA THR A 913 -24.48 2.92 -10.95
C THR A 913 -24.42 3.88 -12.14
N THR A 914 -25.33 3.74 -13.13
CA THR A 914 -25.46 4.70 -14.23
C THR A 914 -26.15 6.00 -13.80
N LEU A 915 -26.78 5.98 -12.61
CA LEU A 915 -27.64 7.03 -12.08
C LEU A 915 -28.88 7.34 -12.94
N ALA A 916 -29.26 6.45 -13.86
CA ALA A 916 -30.53 6.58 -14.57
C ALA A 916 -31.72 6.42 -13.61
N ASN A 917 -31.64 5.46 -12.70
CA ASN A 917 -32.69 5.18 -11.72
C ASN A 917 -32.13 5.08 -10.29
N THR A 918 -33.05 5.01 -9.33
CA THR A 918 -32.79 4.60 -7.95
C THR A 918 -33.82 3.54 -7.57
N TYR A 919 -33.34 2.37 -7.15
CA TYR A 919 -34.15 1.30 -6.56
C TYR A 919 -34.32 1.59 -5.07
N VAL A 920 -35.33 2.40 -4.73
CA VAL A 920 -35.60 2.76 -3.34
C VAL A 920 -36.18 1.56 -2.61
N ASP A 921 -35.56 1.16 -1.50
CA ASP A 921 -36.02 0.06 -0.67
C ASP A 921 -37.45 0.31 -0.18
N PHE A 922 -38.35 -0.63 -0.50
CA PHE A 922 -39.78 -0.54 -0.23
C PHE A 922 -40.28 -1.82 0.44
N PRO A 923 -39.87 -2.08 1.70
CA PRO A 923 -40.17 -3.31 2.41
C PRO A 923 -41.65 -3.40 2.82
N SER A 924 -42.06 -4.57 3.31
CA SER A 924 -43.41 -4.78 3.83
C SER A 924 -43.73 -3.76 4.94
N GLY A 925 -44.84 -3.03 4.80
CA GLY A 925 -45.24 -1.95 5.70
C GLY A 925 -44.81 -0.54 5.28
N ALA A 926 -44.01 -0.40 4.21
CA ALA A 926 -43.74 0.89 3.57
C ALA A 926 -45.01 1.47 2.93
N VAL A 927 -45.24 2.76 3.13
CA VAL A 927 -46.41 3.46 2.57
C VAL A 927 -46.08 4.79 1.89
N LYS A 928 -45.00 5.47 2.31
CA LYS A 928 -44.60 6.78 1.78
C LYS A 928 -43.10 6.77 1.45
N VAL A 929 -42.72 7.45 0.37
CA VAL A 929 -41.31 7.74 0.03
C VAL A 929 -41.17 9.23 -0.24
N TYR A 930 -40.14 9.85 0.32
CA TYR A 930 -39.78 11.24 0.07
C TYR A 930 -38.40 11.34 -0.55
N ALA A 931 -38.26 12.15 -1.60
CA ALA A 931 -36.96 12.60 -2.10
C ALA A 931 -36.43 13.70 -1.18
N VAL A 932 -35.18 13.58 -0.74
CA VAL A 932 -34.51 14.52 0.17
C VAL A 932 -33.48 15.32 -0.62
N GLY A 933 -33.45 16.64 -0.43
CA GLY A 933 -32.41 17.53 -0.96
C GLY A 933 -31.26 17.72 0.03
N TYR A 934 -30.14 18.31 -0.44
CA TYR A 934 -28.95 18.54 0.40
C TYR A 934 -29.24 19.35 1.67
N ASN A 935 -30.27 20.20 1.67
CA ASN A 935 -30.67 21.04 2.80
C ASN A 935 -31.72 20.36 3.71
N GLY A 936 -32.04 19.09 3.48
CA GLY A 936 -33.08 18.35 4.21
C GLY A 936 -34.51 18.61 3.74
N GLN A 937 -34.72 19.42 2.69
CA GLN A 937 -36.04 19.59 2.08
C GLN A 937 -36.56 18.25 1.55
N LYS A 938 -37.84 17.95 1.82
CA LYS A 938 -38.48 16.70 1.41
C LYS A 938 -39.59 16.98 0.39
N ILE A 939 -39.62 16.22 -0.70
CA ILE A 939 -40.72 16.21 -1.68
C ILE A 939 -41.28 14.79 -1.73
N LEU A 940 -42.61 14.64 -1.57
CA LEU A 940 -43.26 13.33 -1.62
C LEU A 940 -43.11 12.72 -3.02
N VAL A 941 -42.56 11.51 -3.11
CA VAL A 941 -42.42 10.73 -4.34
C VAL A 941 -43.59 9.77 -4.50
N PHE A 942 -43.92 9.02 -3.44
CA PHE A 942 -44.96 7.99 -3.41
C PHE A 942 -45.68 8.02 -2.05
N PRO A 943 -47.01 7.78 -1.97
CA PRO A 943 -47.90 7.42 -3.07
C PRO A 943 -48.29 8.65 -3.91
N ALA A 944 -48.58 8.42 -5.20
CA ALA A 944 -49.14 9.46 -6.07
C ALA A 944 -50.49 10.01 -5.55
N ASN A 945 -51.15 9.24 -4.68
CA ASN A 945 -52.56 9.41 -4.32
C ASN A 945 -52.84 10.49 -3.28
N THR A 946 -51.82 11.17 -2.75
CA THR A 946 -52.05 12.35 -1.88
C THR A 946 -52.38 13.61 -2.64
N LEU A 947 -52.67 13.54 -3.95
CA LEU A 947 -53.63 14.40 -4.68
C LEU A 947 -53.72 14.01 -6.17
N ALA A 948 -53.91 12.72 -6.47
CA ALA A 948 -54.45 12.32 -7.75
C ALA A 948 -55.90 12.83 -7.81
N VAL A 949 -56.09 13.97 -8.47
CA VAL A 949 -57.36 14.22 -9.15
C VAL A 949 -57.32 13.19 -10.27
N ASP A 950 -58.03 12.07 -10.11
CA ASP A 950 -58.64 11.48 -11.28
C ASP A 950 -59.30 12.66 -11.99
N ASP A 951 -58.89 12.94 -13.22
CA ASP A 951 -59.78 13.60 -14.16
C ASP A 951 -60.99 12.67 -14.25
N ILE A 952 -61.89 12.76 -13.26
CA ILE A 952 -63.25 12.31 -13.44
C ILE A 952 -63.69 13.24 -14.55
N LYS A 953 -63.65 12.72 -15.79
CA LYS A 953 -64.66 13.03 -16.77
C LYS A 953 -65.98 12.66 -16.10
N THR A 954 -66.46 13.49 -15.17
CA THR A 954 -67.87 13.57 -14.89
C THR A 954 -68.41 14.07 -16.20
N ASN A 955 -69.07 13.19 -16.93
CA ASN A 955 -69.93 13.53 -18.04
C ASN A 955 -71.08 14.43 -17.54
N ASN A 956 -70.77 15.64 -17.06
CA ASN A 956 -71.69 16.69 -16.69
C ASN A 956 -70.91 18.01 -16.54
N ASN A 957 -71.27 19.00 -17.36
CA ASN A 957 -70.76 20.39 -17.38
C ASN A 957 -71.15 21.19 -16.11
N ASP A 958 -70.97 20.62 -14.92
CA ASP A 958 -71.57 21.13 -13.69
C ASP A 958 -70.62 21.97 -12.83
N LEU A 959 -69.31 21.93 -13.06
CA LEU A 959 -68.31 22.82 -12.42
C LEU A 959 -67.30 23.33 -13.46
N VAL A 960 -67.11 24.65 -13.51
CA VAL A 960 -66.09 25.33 -14.34
C VAL A 960 -65.22 26.20 -13.46
N VAL A 961 -63.89 26.09 -13.61
CA VAL A 961 -62.90 26.92 -12.92
C VAL A 961 -61.99 27.57 -13.95
N TYR A 962 -62.02 28.91 -14.05
CA TYR A 962 -61.31 29.66 -15.09
C TYR A 962 -60.91 31.08 -14.62
N PRO A 963 -59.74 31.62 -15.00
CA PRO A 963 -58.67 30.96 -15.74
C PRO A 963 -57.91 29.97 -14.88
N ASN A 964 -57.44 28.90 -15.52
CA ASN A 964 -56.65 27.85 -14.90
C ASN A 964 -55.69 27.28 -15.97
N PRO A 965 -54.42 27.73 -16.02
CA PRO A 965 -53.69 28.43 -14.96
C PRO A 965 -54.16 29.86 -14.65
N LEU A 966 -54.06 30.23 -13.37
CA LEU A 966 -54.39 31.54 -12.80
C LEU A 966 -53.10 32.35 -12.60
N LYS A 967 -52.89 33.39 -13.40
CA LYS A 967 -51.73 34.29 -13.29
C LYS A 967 -51.92 35.35 -12.21
N ASN A 968 -50.83 35.98 -11.78
CA ASN A 968 -50.90 37.06 -10.80
C ASN A 968 -51.77 38.25 -11.26
N GLY A 969 -52.67 38.73 -10.40
CA GLY A 969 -53.63 39.80 -10.71
C GLY A 969 -54.89 39.35 -11.48
N GLN A 970 -54.97 38.11 -11.96
CA GLN A 970 -56.20 37.58 -12.55
C GLN A 970 -57.21 37.17 -11.47
N LYS A 971 -58.50 37.32 -11.77
CA LYS A 971 -59.59 36.83 -10.91
C LYS A 971 -59.99 35.42 -11.35
N LEU A 972 -60.04 34.51 -10.38
CA LEU A 972 -60.54 33.16 -10.56
C LEU A 972 -62.08 33.16 -10.55
N VAL A 973 -62.69 32.54 -11.56
CA VAL A 973 -64.13 32.37 -11.66
C VAL A 973 -64.46 30.90 -11.48
N ILE A 974 -65.34 30.63 -10.53
CA ILE A 974 -65.92 29.32 -10.27
C ILE A 974 -67.40 29.40 -10.64
N ASN A 975 -67.82 28.54 -11.56
CA ASN A 975 -69.21 28.41 -11.95
C ASN A 975 -69.72 27.00 -11.66
N ILE A 976 -70.92 26.88 -11.10
CA ILE A 976 -71.62 25.61 -10.87
C ILE A 976 -72.97 25.66 -11.56
N LYS A 977 -73.36 24.60 -12.28
CA LYS A 977 -74.68 24.54 -12.94
C LYS A 977 -75.77 24.31 -11.87
N ASN A 978 -76.74 25.21 -11.77
CA ASN A 978 -77.82 25.22 -10.76
C ASN A 978 -77.32 25.22 -9.29
N PRO A 979 -76.57 26.25 -8.85
CA PRO A 979 -75.99 26.26 -7.50
C PRO A 979 -77.08 26.40 -6.43
N LYS A 980 -76.99 25.61 -5.35
CA LYS A 980 -77.78 25.83 -4.13
C LYS A 980 -77.27 27.08 -3.40
N GLU A 981 -78.13 27.72 -2.61
CA GLU A 981 -77.80 29.00 -1.94
C GLU A 981 -76.78 28.88 -0.78
N ASN A 982 -76.49 27.67 -0.29
CA ASN A 982 -75.60 27.43 0.85
C ASN A 982 -74.48 26.44 0.52
N LEU A 983 -73.49 26.90 -0.26
CA LEU A 983 -72.31 26.13 -0.59
C LEU A 983 -71.22 26.31 0.48
N LYS A 984 -70.39 25.27 0.70
CA LYS A 984 -69.15 25.35 1.49
C LYS A 984 -67.96 25.14 0.57
N ALA A 985 -67.07 26.11 0.42
CA ALA A 985 -65.85 25.99 -0.35
C ALA A 985 -64.60 25.98 0.54
N GLU A 986 -63.69 25.06 0.27
CA GLU A 986 -62.41 24.90 0.94
C GLU A 986 -61.28 24.79 -0.08
N LEU A 987 -60.19 25.54 0.13
CA LEU A 987 -59.00 25.53 -0.72
C LEU A 987 -57.80 24.99 0.04
N TYR A 988 -57.17 23.96 -0.51
CA TYR A 988 -56.00 23.29 0.07
C TYR A 988 -54.79 23.42 -0.86
N ASP A 989 -53.57 23.42 -0.30
CA ASP A 989 -52.37 23.18 -1.10
C ASP A 989 -52.16 21.68 -1.38
N MET A 990 -51.12 21.35 -2.16
CA MET A 990 -50.77 19.96 -2.45
C MET A 990 -50.27 19.17 -1.23
N ALA A 991 -49.98 19.83 -0.10
CA ALA A 991 -49.58 19.20 1.16
C ALA A 991 -50.78 18.97 2.11
N GLY A 992 -52.00 19.32 1.69
CA GLY A 992 -53.22 19.16 2.49
C GLY A 992 -53.48 20.28 3.50
N LYS A 993 -52.72 21.38 3.46
CA LYS A 993 -52.93 22.54 4.32
C LYS A 993 -54.10 23.36 3.80
N LEU A 994 -55.05 23.67 4.69
CA LEU A 994 -56.21 24.53 4.40
C LEU A 994 -55.81 26.01 4.36
N TYR A 995 -56.10 26.70 3.26
CA TYR A 995 -55.84 28.14 3.08
C TYR A 995 -57.11 28.99 3.16
N ILE A 996 -58.22 28.50 2.62
CA ILE A 996 -59.49 29.22 2.56
C ILE A 996 -60.61 28.25 2.94
N SER A 997 -61.51 28.66 3.82
CA SER A 997 -62.78 27.98 4.09
C SER A 997 -63.87 29.05 4.16
N THR A 998 -64.86 28.96 3.28
CA THR A 998 -65.95 29.94 3.17
C THR A 998 -67.28 29.23 2.94
N LYS A 999 -68.38 29.87 3.35
CA LYS A 999 -69.75 29.40 3.14
C LYS A 999 -70.61 30.53 2.61
N GLY A 1000 -71.50 30.23 1.67
CA GLY A 1000 -72.47 31.18 1.15
C GLY A 1000 -72.91 30.84 -0.26
N SER A 1001 -73.50 31.83 -0.93
CA SER A 1001 -73.83 31.75 -2.35
C SER A 1001 -72.55 31.61 -3.21
N LEU A 1002 -72.70 31.11 -4.43
CA LEU A 1002 -71.58 31.00 -5.38
C LEU A 1002 -70.91 32.37 -5.64
N TYR A 1003 -71.66 33.47 -5.58
CA TYR A 1003 -71.15 34.83 -5.69
C TYR A 1003 -70.22 35.19 -4.51
N GLU A 1004 -70.66 34.92 -3.29
CA GLU A 1004 -69.88 35.19 -2.07
C GLU A 1004 -68.60 34.36 -2.03
N ILE A 1005 -68.69 33.07 -2.42
CA ILE A 1005 -67.52 32.19 -2.53
C ILE A 1005 -66.51 32.75 -3.53
N ASN A 1006 -66.94 33.14 -4.73
CA ASN A 1006 -66.04 33.74 -5.73
C ASN A 1006 -65.38 35.01 -5.20
N LYS A 1007 -66.14 35.87 -4.50
CA LYS A 1007 -65.63 37.12 -3.95
C LYS A 1007 -64.58 36.86 -2.85
N GLU A 1008 -64.90 36.02 -1.86
CA GLU A 1008 -63.98 35.72 -0.76
C GLU A 1008 -62.74 35.00 -1.22
N LEU A 1009 -62.88 34.06 -2.16
CA LEU A 1009 -61.75 33.33 -2.70
C LEU A 1009 -60.80 34.28 -3.45
N ASN A 1010 -61.32 35.17 -4.31
CA ASN A 1010 -60.49 36.13 -5.04
C ASN A 1010 -59.77 37.14 -4.15
N ASN A 1011 -60.35 37.50 -3.01
CA ASN A 1011 -59.70 38.40 -2.05
C ASN A 1011 -58.46 37.76 -1.41
N LYS A 1012 -58.43 36.44 -1.28
CA LYS A 1012 -57.34 35.71 -0.59
C LYS A 1012 -56.38 34.99 -1.55
N ILE A 1013 -56.84 34.66 -2.76
CA ILE A 1013 -56.06 33.87 -3.72
C ILE A 1013 -54.85 34.61 -4.29
N GLN A 1014 -54.82 35.96 -4.18
CA GLN A 1014 -53.68 36.77 -4.60
C GLN A 1014 -52.49 36.64 -3.64
N ASP A 1015 -52.74 36.29 -2.37
CA ASP A 1015 -51.69 36.11 -1.36
C ASP A 1015 -51.06 34.71 -1.40
N LEU A 1016 -51.57 33.83 -2.27
CA LEU A 1016 -51.05 32.48 -2.44
C LEU A 1016 -49.78 32.48 -3.30
N ARG A 1017 -48.78 31.70 -2.88
CA ARG A 1017 -47.55 31.48 -3.65
C ARG A 1017 -47.85 30.67 -4.92
N THR A 1018 -46.99 30.80 -5.94
CA THR A 1018 -46.98 29.93 -7.12
C THR A 1018 -47.00 28.47 -6.68
N GLY A 1019 -47.90 27.68 -7.27
CA GLY A 1019 -48.14 26.31 -6.86
C GLY A 1019 -49.48 25.77 -7.33
N ILE A 1020 -49.72 24.51 -6.99
CA ILE A 1020 -50.99 23.84 -7.28
C ILE A 1020 -51.83 23.85 -6.00
N TYR A 1021 -53.11 24.18 -6.17
CA TYR A 1021 -54.11 24.17 -5.11
C TYR A 1021 -55.30 23.32 -5.54
N VAL A 1022 -56.09 22.88 -4.57
CA VAL A 1022 -57.27 22.07 -4.79
C VAL A 1022 -58.45 22.71 -4.09
N ILE A 1023 -59.49 23.02 -4.86
CA ILE A 1023 -60.74 23.54 -4.32
C ILE A 1023 -61.77 22.42 -4.22
N LEU A 1024 -62.42 22.37 -3.06
CA LEU A 1024 -63.52 21.48 -2.70
C LEU A 1024 -64.74 22.34 -2.43
N ILE A 1025 -65.87 22.09 -3.11
CA ILE A 1025 -67.13 22.82 -2.92
C ILE A 1025 -68.23 21.82 -2.62
N ASN A 1026 -68.94 21.98 -1.51
CA ASN A 1026 -69.99 21.08 -1.07
C ASN A 1026 -71.33 21.82 -1.03
N ASP A 1027 -72.37 21.25 -1.66
CA ASP A 1027 -73.73 21.79 -1.67
C ASP A 1027 -74.69 21.16 -0.62
N GLY A 1028 -74.14 20.31 0.25
CA GLY A 1028 -74.85 19.51 1.25
C GLY A 1028 -75.24 18.10 0.77
N THR A 1029 -75.18 17.83 -0.54
CA THR A 1029 -75.54 16.55 -1.18
C THR A 1029 -74.50 16.05 -2.18
N HIS A 1030 -73.75 16.96 -2.80
CA HIS A 1030 -72.72 16.71 -3.79
C HIS A 1030 -71.45 17.49 -3.41
N GLN A 1031 -70.31 16.88 -3.68
CA GLN A 1031 -69.01 17.49 -3.53
C GLN A 1031 -68.38 17.66 -4.91
N TYR A 1032 -68.09 18.91 -5.26
CA TYR A 1032 -67.36 19.33 -6.44
C TYR A 1032 -65.89 19.52 -6.08
N LYS A 1033 -64.97 19.09 -6.95
CA LYS A 1033 -63.52 19.23 -6.73
C LYS A 1033 -62.85 19.70 -8.01
N SER A 1034 -61.90 20.63 -7.92
CA SER A 1034 -61.09 21.05 -9.05
C SER A 1034 -59.68 21.45 -8.65
N LYS A 1035 -58.74 21.31 -9.57
CA LYS A 1035 -57.35 21.77 -9.43
C LYS A 1035 -57.24 23.22 -9.88
N ILE A 1036 -56.51 24.04 -9.15
CA ILE A 1036 -56.16 25.42 -9.53
C ILE A 1036 -54.63 25.48 -9.64
N ILE A 1037 -54.12 25.85 -10.80
CA ILE A 1037 -52.70 26.11 -11.04
C ILE A 1037 -52.49 27.61 -10.86
N LYS A 1038 -51.74 28.02 -9.83
CA LYS A 1038 -51.36 29.42 -9.60
C LYS A 1038 -49.94 29.62 -10.14
N GLU A 1039 -49.83 30.45 -11.17
CA GLU A 1039 -48.56 30.87 -11.77
C GLU A 1039 -48.01 32.14 -11.10
#